data_AF-A0A094L1E6-F1
#
_entry.id   AF-A0A094L1E6-F1
#
_cell.length_a   1.000
_cell.length_b   1.000
_cell.length_c   1.000
_cell.angle_alpha   90.00
_cell.angle_beta   90.00
_cell.angle_gamma   90.00
#
_symmetry.space_group_name_H-M   'P 1'
#
loop_
_entity.id
_entity.type
_entity.pdbx_description
1 polymer ?
#
loop_
_entity_poly.entity_id
_entity_poly.type
_entity_poly.pdbx_seq_one_letter_code
_entity_poly.pdbx_strand_id
1 'polypeptide(L)'
;QRSVLEDGLPFLEFRGSVVYSYEASDCSLLSEDIRQGLPDGAAVGFDVEWPPSYTKGRMAKIALIQMCVTEEKCYLFHISSMSGFPKGLKRLLEDETIKKVGVGIEGDQWKLMSDFEIKLKSFVELADVANEKLRCKEIWSLNGLVKHLFGKQLLKDKSVRCSNWEDFPLNEEQKLYAATDAYAGFIIYQKLKTMNNRDQQFCVRRGDVLSEGVKERLASLAEEITDLASRIPDSSGPLENSQRAIEIIADVSEKVRALRRTLFGSQSANIEAQKVQVPEFAGQLEADFNICSDATLAGLWEGDSNGEEAKRGSAVVEDGAAAASSQDKADRDDFMSLDITEQELQMLEYQAAQELVNEAVPEEAHSTDNEQNVSCVIESDEELEMEMLKSLEDVDDSKGAVMERESNKARRTPDTELNVVLDGDEDEGVEEEEEECLDPLLPVPSERHITCLKTYFGHSSFKPVQWKVINSVLEDRRDNLVVMATGYGKSLCYQFPPVYTGCTGIVICPLISLMEDQVLQLTMSGIPACLLGSAQSKNIQECIKEGQYRVIYMTPEFCSGNLKLLQNLYQTVGITLIAVDEAHCISEWGHDFRNSFRSLGALKKALPSVPIVALTATASPSIREDVVHCLNLKNPQVTCTSFDRPNLYLEVGRQSGNILRDLKQFLTRKGSSSAYEFEGPTIIYCPSRKATEQVVSELIKLQVACGAYHAGMGIKQRRETHHQFMRDEIQCVVATVAFGMGINKADIRLVIHYGAPKEMESYYQEIGRAGRDGLPASCHVLWAVTDLTFNRHLLSEIRNENFRLYKLKMLAKIEKYLVSNNCRRK
;
A
#
# COMPACT_ATOMS: atom_id res chain seq x y z
N GLN A 1 21.12 -3.77 -4.96
CA GLN A 1 22.22 -3.74 -5.96
C GLN A 1 22.26 -5.11 -6.66
N ARG A 2 22.88 -5.25 -7.85
CA ARG A 2 23.14 -6.60 -8.40
C ARG A 2 24.26 -7.27 -7.59
N SER A 3 24.11 -8.57 -7.31
CA SER A 3 25.19 -9.38 -6.75
C SER A 3 26.26 -9.62 -7.81
N VAL A 4 27.49 -9.16 -7.55
CA VAL A 4 28.65 -9.33 -8.45
C VAL A 4 29.08 -10.81 -8.58
N LEU A 5 28.47 -11.71 -7.79
CA LEU A 5 28.74 -13.15 -7.80
C LEU A 5 27.89 -13.94 -8.83
N GLU A 6 26.93 -13.31 -9.51
CA GLU A 6 25.95 -14.02 -10.36
C GLU A 6 26.16 -13.90 -11.88
N ASP A 7 26.94 -12.92 -12.36
CA ASP A 7 27.16 -12.63 -13.79
C ASP A 7 28.08 -13.66 -14.50
N GLY A 8 27.97 -14.95 -14.15
CA GLY A 8 28.80 -16.05 -14.66
C GLY A 8 28.16 -17.44 -14.70
N LEU A 9 26.86 -17.58 -14.38
CA LEU A 9 26.17 -18.87 -14.45
C LEU A 9 25.88 -19.28 -15.91
N PRO A 10 26.05 -20.57 -16.29
CA PRO A 10 25.72 -21.04 -17.62
C PRO A 10 24.21 -21.00 -17.87
N PHE A 11 23.80 -20.70 -19.10
CA PHE A 11 22.39 -20.64 -19.45
C PHE A 11 21.72 -22.03 -19.42
N LEU A 12 20.44 -22.05 -19.02
CA LEU A 12 19.52 -23.12 -19.34
C LEU A 12 19.00 -22.90 -20.77
N GLU A 13 18.92 -23.98 -21.52
CA GLU A 13 18.56 -24.03 -22.94
C GLU A 13 17.85 -25.36 -23.17
N PHE A 14 16.67 -25.34 -23.78
CA PHE A 14 16.00 -26.57 -24.22
C PHE A 14 16.69 -27.13 -25.47
N ARG A 15 17.05 -28.42 -25.44
CA ARG A 15 17.79 -29.11 -26.52
C ARG A 15 17.03 -30.26 -27.16
N GLY A 16 15.76 -30.43 -26.83
CA GLY A 16 14.88 -31.43 -27.43
C GLY A 16 14.24 -30.94 -28.73
N SER A 17 13.23 -31.68 -29.18
CA SER A 17 12.40 -31.31 -30.33
C SER A 17 11.33 -30.29 -29.94
N VAL A 18 11.26 -29.18 -30.68
CA VAL A 18 10.19 -28.19 -30.58
C VAL A 18 9.17 -28.44 -31.69
N VAL A 19 7.95 -28.83 -31.31
CA VAL A 19 6.82 -29.01 -32.23
C VAL A 19 6.00 -27.73 -32.28
N TYR A 20 6.30 -26.87 -33.26
CA TYR A 20 5.57 -25.64 -33.51
C TYR A 20 4.37 -25.91 -34.44
N SER A 21 3.16 -25.66 -33.93
CA SER A 21 1.89 -25.90 -34.65
C SER A 21 1.00 -24.66 -34.64
N TYR A 22 0.34 -24.43 -35.77
CA TYR A 22 -0.39 -23.20 -36.10
C TYR A 22 -1.71 -23.48 -36.85
N GLU A 23 -2.01 -24.73 -37.19
CA GLU A 23 -3.34 -25.12 -37.70
C GLU A 23 -4.20 -25.67 -36.57
N ALA A 24 -5.43 -25.18 -36.44
CA ALA A 24 -6.34 -25.61 -35.37
C ALA A 24 -6.70 -27.11 -35.44
N SER A 25 -6.62 -27.72 -36.62
CA SER A 25 -6.71 -29.16 -36.86
C SER A 25 -5.54 -29.92 -36.23
N ASP A 26 -4.31 -29.52 -36.58
CA ASP A 26 -3.07 -30.15 -36.10
C ASP A 26 -2.90 -29.98 -34.59
N CYS A 27 -3.09 -28.76 -34.07
CA CYS A 27 -3.10 -28.49 -32.63
C CYS A 27 -4.13 -29.35 -31.89
N SER A 28 -5.30 -29.57 -32.47
CA SER A 28 -6.35 -30.41 -31.86
C SER A 28 -6.03 -31.91 -31.90
N LEU A 29 -5.21 -32.38 -32.85
CA LEU A 29 -4.72 -33.76 -32.90
C LEU A 29 -3.57 -33.95 -31.90
N LEU A 30 -2.52 -33.14 -32.02
CA LEU A 30 -1.35 -33.16 -31.14
C LEU A 30 -1.74 -33.05 -29.66
N SER A 31 -2.73 -32.23 -29.32
CA SER A 31 -3.21 -32.10 -27.94
C SER A 31 -3.93 -33.34 -27.44
N GLU A 32 -4.73 -34.02 -28.28
CA GLU A 32 -5.39 -35.28 -27.88
C GLU A 32 -4.39 -36.44 -27.83
N ASP A 33 -3.34 -36.44 -28.64
CA ASP A 33 -2.23 -37.39 -28.58
C ASP A 33 -1.41 -37.21 -27.29
N ILE A 34 -1.12 -35.96 -26.88
CA ILE A 34 -0.51 -35.67 -25.56
C ILE A 34 -1.44 -36.14 -24.44
N ARG A 35 -2.73 -35.82 -24.53
CA ARG A 35 -3.72 -36.13 -23.48
C ARG A 35 -3.98 -37.63 -23.31
N GLN A 36 -3.81 -38.43 -24.37
CA GLN A 36 -3.93 -39.90 -24.33
C GLN A 36 -2.60 -40.62 -24.09
N GLY A 37 -1.47 -39.99 -24.42
CA GLY A 37 -0.13 -40.56 -24.23
C GLY A 37 0.46 -40.37 -22.84
N LEU A 38 -0.11 -39.48 -22.02
CA LEU A 38 0.32 -39.24 -20.64
C LEU A 38 -0.46 -40.09 -19.63
N PRO A 39 0.19 -40.66 -18.59
CA PRO A 39 -0.49 -41.35 -17.51
C PRO A 39 -1.14 -40.38 -16.52
N ASP A 40 -2.15 -40.84 -15.79
CA ASP A 40 -2.82 -40.05 -14.74
C ASP A 40 -1.82 -39.58 -13.67
N GLY A 41 -1.90 -38.30 -13.31
CA GLY A 41 -0.98 -37.65 -12.38
C GLY A 41 0.38 -37.26 -12.99
N ALA A 42 0.56 -37.40 -14.30
CA ALA A 42 1.67 -36.80 -15.03
C ALA A 42 1.68 -35.27 -14.89
N ALA A 43 2.84 -34.67 -15.15
CA ALA A 43 3.01 -33.22 -15.16
C ALA A 43 3.62 -32.77 -16.48
N VAL A 44 3.20 -31.60 -16.95
CA VAL A 44 3.70 -30.90 -18.14
C VAL A 44 4.06 -29.48 -17.75
N GLY A 45 5.24 -29.02 -18.15
CA GLY A 45 5.64 -27.61 -17.98
C GLY A 45 4.75 -26.74 -18.87
N PHE A 46 4.24 -25.63 -18.33
CA PHE A 46 3.20 -24.84 -18.97
C PHE A 46 3.46 -23.34 -18.75
N ASP A 47 3.25 -22.56 -19.82
CA ASP A 47 3.43 -21.11 -19.88
C ASP A 47 2.65 -20.55 -21.09
N VAL A 48 2.29 -19.25 -21.12
CA VAL A 48 1.59 -18.62 -22.24
C VAL A 48 2.12 -17.21 -22.53
N GLU A 49 2.18 -16.83 -23.80
CA GLU A 49 2.73 -15.53 -24.24
C GLU A 49 1.73 -14.74 -25.11
N TRP A 50 1.77 -13.41 -24.99
CA TRP A 50 0.91 -12.46 -25.70
C TRP A 50 1.71 -11.19 -26.04
N PRO A 51 1.44 -10.51 -27.16
CA PRO A 51 2.26 -9.38 -27.57
C PRO A 51 2.08 -8.18 -26.62
N PRO A 52 3.10 -7.32 -26.50
CA PRO A 52 3.02 -6.10 -25.68
C PRO A 52 1.92 -5.16 -26.21
N SER A 53 0.96 -4.83 -25.36
CA SER A 53 -0.09 -3.90 -25.77
C SER A 53 0.40 -2.46 -25.78
N TYR A 54 0.68 -1.95 -26.98
CA TYR A 54 0.92 -0.53 -27.23
C TYR A 54 -0.37 0.32 -27.18
N THR A 55 -1.54 -0.29 -27.00
CA THR A 55 -2.85 0.40 -26.97
C THR A 55 -3.47 0.31 -25.58
N LYS A 56 -3.23 1.34 -24.77
CA LYS A 56 -3.68 1.42 -23.38
C LYS A 56 -5.20 1.23 -23.27
N GLY A 57 -5.64 0.31 -22.41
CA GLY A 57 -7.05 -0.07 -22.25
C GLY A 57 -7.51 -1.31 -23.03
N ARG A 58 -6.64 -1.91 -23.86
CA ARG A 58 -6.80 -3.31 -24.31
C ARG A 58 -5.60 -4.13 -23.85
N MET A 59 -5.85 -5.28 -23.22
CA MET A 59 -4.85 -6.36 -23.21
C MET A 59 -4.87 -7.05 -24.58
N ALA A 60 -3.71 -7.46 -25.08
CA ALA A 60 -3.65 -8.38 -26.22
C ALA A 60 -4.16 -9.76 -25.81
N LYS A 61 -4.54 -10.60 -26.78
CA LYS A 61 -4.88 -12.00 -26.51
C LYS A 61 -3.63 -12.86 -26.44
N ILE A 62 -3.71 -13.98 -25.72
CA ILE A 62 -2.74 -15.08 -25.79
C ILE A 62 -2.53 -15.44 -27.26
N ALA A 63 -1.30 -15.26 -27.71
CA ALA A 63 -0.85 -15.56 -29.06
C ALA A 63 -0.22 -16.95 -29.12
N LEU A 64 0.45 -17.37 -28.03
CA LEU A 64 1.20 -18.62 -27.94
C LEU A 64 0.87 -19.36 -26.63
N ILE A 65 0.64 -20.68 -26.74
CA ILE A 65 0.58 -21.59 -25.59
C ILE A 65 1.76 -22.56 -25.67
N GLN A 66 2.46 -22.72 -24.55
CA GLN A 66 3.71 -23.49 -24.46
C GLN A 66 3.50 -24.72 -23.59
N MET A 67 3.96 -25.90 -24.04
CA MET A 67 3.84 -27.15 -23.27
C MET A 67 5.08 -28.04 -23.37
N CYS A 68 5.84 -28.15 -22.28
CA CYS A 68 6.91 -29.14 -22.15
C CYS A 68 6.35 -30.47 -21.60
N VAL A 69 6.41 -31.53 -22.41
CA VAL A 69 5.81 -32.83 -22.09
C VAL A 69 6.86 -33.85 -21.64
N THR A 70 8.08 -33.74 -22.15
CA THR A 70 9.27 -34.47 -21.67
C THR A 70 10.52 -33.59 -21.80
N GLU A 71 11.63 -33.99 -21.17
CA GLU A 71 12.94 -33.31 -21.30
C GLU A 71 13.42 -33.22 -22.76
N GLU A 72 12.85 -34.04 -23.66
CA GLU A 72 13.17 -34.09 -25.08
C GLU A 72 12.08 -33.48 -25.99
N LYS A 73 10.92 -33.05 -25.47
CA LYS A 73 9.80 -32.60 -26.32
C LYS A 73 8.96 -31.46 -25.73
N CYS A 74 8.99 -30.32 -26.42
CA CYS A 74 8.11 -29.18 -26.20
C CYS A 74 7.18 -28.97 -27.39
N TYR A 75 5.97 -28.48 -27.12
CA TYR A 75 4.98 -28.09 -28.12
C TYR A 75 4.66 -26.60 -27.97
N LEU A 76 4.52 -25.92 -29.10
CA LEU A 76 4.23 -24.49 -29.19
C LEU A 76 3.01 -24.29 -30.09
N PHE A 77 1.88 -23.88 -29.51
CA PHE A 77 0.60 -23.74 -30.19
C PHE A 77 0.30 -22.25 -30.43
N HIS A 78 0.45 -21.78 -31.68
CA HIS A 78 0.35 -20.36 -32.05
C HIS A 78 -1.10 -19.93 -32.28
N ILE A 79 -1.89 -19.79 -31.20
CA ILE A 79 -3.33 -19.55 -31.20
C ILE A 79 -3.78 -18.34 -32.03
N SER A 80 -3.02 -17.23 -32.04
CA SER A 80 -3.37 -16.02 -32.83
C SER A 80 -3.37 -16.23 -34.34
N SER A 81 -2.68 -17.27 -34.84
CA SER A 81 -2.71 -17.64 -36.26
C SER A 81 -3.97 -18.42 -36.68
N MET A 82 -4.83 -18.78 -35.71
CA MET A 82 -5.99 -19.65 -35.90
C MET A 82 -7.31 -18.88 -35.90
N SER A 83 -8.28 -19.32 -36.71
CA SER A 83 -9.62 -18.73 -36.76
C SER A 83 -10.53 -19.07 -35.56
N GLY A 84 -10.03 -19.84 -34.60
CA GLY A 84 -10.74 -20.23 -33.37
C GLY A 84 -9.94 -21.24 -32.56
N PHE A 85 -10.24 -21.35 -31.26
CA PHE A 85 -9.42 -22.15 -30.34
C PHE A 85 -9.50 -23.68 -30.62
N PRO A 86 -8.37 -24.42 -30.64
CA PRO A 86 -8.38 -25.87 -30.90
C PRO A 86 -9.11 -26.68 -29.82
N LYS A 87 -10.09 -27.50 -30.23
CA LYS A 87 -10.94 -28.26 -29.28
C LYS A 87 -10.17 -29.30 -28.46
N GLY A 88 -9.20 -29.99 -29.07
CA GLY A 88 -8.32 -30.91 -28.37
C GLY A 88 -7.41 -30.21 -27.35
N LEU A 89 -6.91 -29.02 -27.67
CA LEU A 89 -6.11 -28.22 -26.73
C LEU A 89 -6.98 -27.76 -25.55
N LYS A 90 -8.22 -27.29 -25.80
CA LYS A 90 -9.15 -26.95 -24.72
C LYS A 90 -9.37 -28.13 -23.77
N ARG A 91 -9.59 -29.34 -24.31
CA ARG A 91 -9.71 -30.57 -23.51
C ARG A 91 -8.46 -30.90 -22.70
N LEU A 92 -7.26 -30.73 -23.26
CA LEU A 92 -5.99 -30.97 -22.56
C LEU A 92 -5.78 -29.98 -21.40
N LEU A 93 -6.12 -28.71 -21.61
CA LEU A 93 -6.05 -27.66 -20.57
C LEU A 93 -7.11 -27.88 -19.47
N GLU A 94 -8.31 -28.35 -19.84
CA GLU A 94 -9.42 -28.66 -18.93
C GLU A 94 -9.36 -30.07 -18.30
N ASP A 95 -8.37 -30.90 -18.65
CA ASP A 95 -8.19 -32.25 -18.09
C ASP A 95 -7.69 -32.19 -16.64
N GLU A 96 -8.27 -33.00 -15.76
CA GLU A 96 -7.93 -33.01 -14.33
C GLU A 96 -6.76 -33.97 -14.02
N THR A 97 -6.52 -34.97 -14.88
CA THR A 97 -5.48 -35.99 -14.60
C THR A 97 -4.07 -35.52 -14.94
N ILE A 98 -3.93 -34.56 -15.86
CA ILE A 98 -2.64 -34.01 -16.30
C ILE A 98 -2.37 -32.68 -15.60
N LYS A 99 -1.27 -32.61 -14.85
CA LYS A 99 -0.84 -31.43 -14.10
C LYS A 99 -0.09 -30.42 -14.96
N LYS A 100 -0.49 -29.16 -14.96
CA LYS A 100 0.22 -28.06 -15.64
C LYS A 100 1.09 -27.35 -14.60
N VAL A 101 2.37 -27.15 -14.86
CA VAL A 101 3.32 -26.70 -13.83
C VAL A 101 4.13 -25.50 -14.32
N GLY A 102 4.15 -24.42 -13.54
CA GLY A 102 4.72 -23.12 -13.92
C GLY A 102 4.95 -22.23 -12.70
N VAL A 103 5.31 -20.96 -12.94
CA VAL A 103 5.47 -19.94 -11.90
C VAL A 103 4.70 -18.69 -12.33
N GLY A 104 3.71 -18.28 -11.53
CA GLY A 104 2.70 -17.30 -11.95
C GLY A 104 1.52 -17.93 -12.71
N ILE A 105 1.39 -19.27 -12.67
CA ILE A 105 0.43 -20.04 -13.48
C ILE A 105 -1.05 -19.72 -13.18
N GLU A 106 -1.30 -19.09 -12.03
CA GLU A 106 -2.59 -18.50 -11.67
C GLU A 106 -2.99 -17.39 -12.68
N GLY A 107 -2.05 -16.52 -13.06
CA GLY A 107 -2.23 -15.46 -14.05
C GLY A 107 -2.56 -16.01 -15.45
N ASP A 108 -1.91 -17.11 -15.85
CA ASP A 108 -2.20 -17.80 -17.11
C ASP A 108 -3.63 -18.37 -17.14
N GLN A 109 -4.10 -18.91 -16.00
CA GLN A 109 -5.47 -19.38 -15.86
C GLN A 109 -6.48 -18.23 -16.04
N TRP A 110 -6.23 -17.07 -15.44
CA TRP A 110 -7.05 -15.88 -15.64
C TRP A 110 -7.08 -15.47 -17.12
N LYS A 111 -5.91 -15.42 -17.74
CA LYS A 111 -5.75 -14.98 -19.13
C LYS A 111 -6.45 -15.93 -20.12
N LEU A 112 -6.33 -17.26 -19.91
CA LEU A 112 -7.04 -18.28 -20.69
C LEU A 112 -8.57 -18.21 -20.55
N MET A 113 -9.07 -17.96 -19.34
CA MET A 113 -10.49 -17.76 -19.08
C MET A 113 -11.00 -16.47 -19.76
N SER A 114 -10.27 -15.37 -19.62
CA SER A 114 -10.64 -14.05 -20.15
C SER A 114 -10.59 -13.99 -21.68
N ASP A 115 -9.60 -14.62 -22.32
CA ASP A 115 -9.44 -14.59 -23.78
C ASP A 115 -10.30 -15.63 -24.52
N PHE A 116 -10.53 -16.81 -23.93
CA PHE A 116 -11.06 -17.99 -24.63
C PHE A 116 -12.10 -18.82 -23.85
N GLU A 117 -12.51 -18.40 -22.65
CA GLU A 117 -13.44 -19.14 -21.78
C GLU A 117 -12.94 -20.55 -21.41
N ILE A 118 -11.62 -20.73 -21.19
CA ILE A 118 -10.99 -22.04 -20.91
C ILE A 118 -10.60 -22.14 -19.44
N LYS A 119 -11.23 -23.03 -18.69
CA LYS A 119 -10.90 -23.24 -17.28
C LYS A 119 -9.71 -24.19 -17.14
N LEU A 120 -8.49 -23.65 -17.11
CA LEU A 120 -7.28 -24.43 -16.83
C LEU A 120 -7.49 -25.25 -15.54
N LYS A 121 -7.32 -26.58 -15.60
CA LYS A 121 -7.50 -27.47 -14.46
C LYS A 121 -6.22 -28.21 -14.12
N SER A 122 -6.11 -28.61 -12.85
CA SER A 122 -4.95 -29.35 -12.33
C SER A 122 -3.65 -28.59 -12.59
N PHE A 123 -3.55 -27.35 -12.09
CA PHE A 123 -2.31 -26.58 -12.16
C PHE A 123 -1.50 -26.73 -10.85
N VAL A 124 -0.22 -26.38 -10.90
CA VAL A 124 0.69 -26.41 -9.75
C VAL A 124 1.60 -25.18 -9.81
N GLU A 125 1.48 -24.30 -8.82
CA GLU A 125 2.41 -23.20 -8.61
C GLU A 125 3.73 -23.75 -8.02
N LEU A 126 4.84 -23.51 -8.72
CA LEU A 126 6.14 -24.06 -8.35
C LEU A 126 6.84 -23.28 -7.24
N ALA A 127 6.51 -22.00 -7.02
CA ALA A 127 6.99 -21.23 -5.88
C ALA A 127 6.54 -21.84 -4.54
N ASP A 128 5.28 -22.25 -4.44
CA ASP A 128 4.73 -22.90 -3.24
C ASP A 128 5.35 -24.28 -3.01
N VAL A 129 5.45 -25.10 -4.05
CA VAL A 129 6.10 -26.42 -3.95
C VAL A 129 7.58 -26.27 -3.60
N ALA A 130 8.28 -25.22 -4.05
CA ALA A 130 9.66 -24.96 -3.66
C ALA A 130 9.74 -24.60 -2.17
N ASN A 131 8.91 -23.66 -1.69
CA ASN A 131 8.87 -23.27 -0.29
C ASN A 131 8.51 -24.46 0.64
N GLU A 132 7.56 -25.32 0.26
CA GLU A 132 7.22 -26.54 1.02
C GLU A 132 8.42 -27.51 1.12
N LYS A 133 9.13 -27.78 0.01
CA LYS A 133 10.21 -28.77 -0.05
C LYS A 133 11.52 -28.27 0.57
N LEU A 134 11.86 -27.00 0.31
CA LEU A 134 13.08 -26.34 0.79
C LEU A 134 12.94 -25.82 2.23
N ARG A 135 11.70 -25.63 2.71
CA ARG A 135 11.33 -25.08 4.03
C ARG A 135 11.75 -23.61 4.24
N CYS A 136 11.88 -22.86 3.15
CA CYS A 136 12.02 -21.41 3.18
C CYS A 136 10.66 -20.71 2.98
N LYS A 137 10.67 -19.38 3.05
CA LYS A 137 9.57 -18.50 2.64
C LYS A 137 10.14 -17.40 1.76
N GLU A 138 10.70 -17.82 0.64
CA GLU A 138 11.23 -16.93 -0.40
C GLU A 138 10.18 -16.79 -1.50
N ILE A 139 10.19 -15.67 -2.23
CA ILE A 139 9.38 -15.52 -3.43
C ILE A 139 10.25 -15.80 -4.65
N TRP A 140 9.78 -16.76 -5.43
CA TRP A 140 10.55 -17.44 -6.45
C TRP A 140 10.08 -17.02 -7.84
N SER A 141 10.94 -16.40 -8.66
CA SER A 141 10.72 -16.49 -10.10
C SER A 141 11.23 -17.83 -10.64
N LEU A 142 10.75 -18.20 -11.83
CA LEU A 142 11.28 -19.31 -12.62
C LEU A 142 12.82 -19.24 -12.77
N ASN A 143 13.40 -18.03 -12.86
CA ASN A 143 14.85 -17.85 -12.95
C ASN A 143 15.56 -18.04 -11.60
N GLY A 144 14.95 -17.58 -10.50
CA GLY A 144 15.42 -17.83 -9.14
C GLY A 144 15.50 -19.34 -8.84
N LEU A 145 14.47 -20.10 -9.24
CA LEU A 145 14.44 -21.56 -9.10
C LEU A 145 15.48 -22.26 -10.01
N VAL A 146 15.66 -21.82 -11.26
CA VAL A 146 16.72 -22.35 -12.14
C VAL A 146 18.12 -22.08 -11.56
N LYS A 147 18.34 -20.91 -10.95
CA LYS A 147 19.58 -20.57 -10.23
C LYS A 147 19.79 -21.45 -9.01
N HIS A 148 18.80 -21.54 -8.12
CA HIS A 148 18.93 -22.26 -6.85
C HIS A 148 19.03 -23.79 -7.03
N LEU A 149 18.17 -24.39 -7.86
CA LEU A 149 18.04 -25.84 -8.00
C LEU A 149 19.04 -26.47 -8.98
N PHE A 150 19.54 -25.70 -9.96
CA PHE A 150 20.38 -26.22 -11.05
C PHE A 150 21.69 -25.47 -11.28
N GLY A 151 21.93 -24.32 -10.62
CA GLY A 151 23.14 -23.52 -10.84
C GLY A 151 23.25 -22.94 -12.25
N LYS A 152 22.10 -22.63 -12.88
CA LYS A 152 21.98 -22.08 -14.23
C LYS A 152 21.20 -20.77 -14.20
N GLN A 153 21.02 -20.12 -15.35
CA GLN A 153 20.10 -18.99 -15.49
C GLN A 153 19.31 -19.03 -16.80
N LEU A 154 18.12 -18.44 -16.83
CA LEU A 154 17.31 -18.28 -18.03
C LEU A 154 17.74 -17.06 -18.84
N LEU A 155 17.77 -17.18 -20.16
CA LEU A 155 18.09 -16.08 -21.07
C LEU A 155 16.88 -15.16 -21.24
N LYS A 156 16.60 -14.34 -20.21
CA LYS A 156 15.49 -13.38 -20.21
C LYS A 156 15.83 -12.11 -21.00
N ASP A 157 16.12 -12.28 -22.30
CA ASP A 157 16.33 -11.16 -23.21
C ASP A 157 15.02 -10.39 -23.43
N LYS A 158 15.06 -9.07 -23.21
CA LYS A 158 13.89 -8.19 -23.36
C LYS A 158 13.45 -8.04 -24.81
N SER A 159 14.33 -8.23 -25.79
CA SER A 159 13.99 -8.14 -27.21
C SER A 159 13.12 -9.31 -27.69
N VAL A 160 13.35 -10.52 -27.17
CA VAL A 160 12.55 -11.71 -27.48
C VAL A 160 11.29 -11.76 -26.62
N ARG A 161 11.40 -11.61 -25.30
CA ARG A 161 10.25 -11.71 -24.39
C ARG A 161 9.22 -10.59 -24.58
N CYS A 162 9.66 -9.39 -24.98
CA CYS A 162 8.76 -8.29 -25.34
C CYS A 162 8.61 -8.13 -26.86
N SER A 163 8.78 -9.20 -27.64
CA SER A 163 8.53 -9.22 -29.09
C SER A 163 7.03 -9.27 -29.42
N ASN A 164 6.68 -9.07 -30.69
CA ASN A 164 5.30 -9.29 -31.13
C ASN A 164 5.03 -10.80 -31.27
N TRP A 165 4.47 -11.42 -30.24
CA TRP A 165 4.10 -12.85 -30.27
C TRP A 165 2.98 -13.19 -31.28
N GLU A 166 2.29 -12.20 -31.86
CA GLU A 166 1.38 -12.40 -33.01
C GLU A 166 2.11 -12.53 -34.37
N ASP A 167 3.43 -12.30 -34.45
CA ASP A 167 4.19 -12.39 -35.71
C ASP A 167 4.22 -13.83 -36.25
N PHE A 168 3.50 -14.06 -37.35
CA PHE A 168 3.40 -15.38 -37.98
C PHE A 168 4.32 -15.54 -39.21
N PRO A 169 5.16 -16.59 -39.29
CA PRO A 169 5.47 -17.57 -38.24
C PRO A 169 6.48 -17.03 -37.22
N LEU A 170 6.47 -17.57 -36.00
CA LEU A 170 7.49 -17.26 -34.99
C LEU A 170 8.90 -17.52 -35.52
N ASN A 171 9.86 -16.70 -35.10
CA ASN A 171 11.28 -16.89 -35.38
C ASN A 171 11.90 -17.95 -34.44
N GLU A 172 13.15 -18.37 -34.71
CA GLU A 172 13.80 -19.44 -33.93
C GLU A 172 14.18 -19.01 -32.50
N GLU A 173 14.43 -17.72 -32.25
CA GLU A 173 14.74 -17.18 -30.92
C GLU A 173 13.48 -17.19 -30.03
N GLN A 174 12.33 -16.76 -30.57
CA GLN A 174 11.01 -16.88 -29.94
C GLN A 174 10.66 -18.35 -29.61
N LYS A 175 10.90 -19.29 -30.55
CA LYS A 175 10.66 -20.72 -30.32
C LYS A 175 11.58 -21.30 -29.25
N LEU A 176 12.86 -20.95 -29.25
CA LEU A 176 13.83 -21.44 -28.27
C LEU A 176 13.58 -20.85 -26.88
N TYR A 177 13.18 -19.57 -26.80
CA TYR A 177 12.74 -18.91 -25.57
C TYR A 177 11.57 -19.68 -24.93
N ALA A 178 10.45 -19.79 -25.66
CA ALA A 178 9.23 -20.45 -25.18
C ALA A 178 9.46 -21.94 -24.85
N ALA A 179 10.19 -22.67 -25.71
CA ALA A 179 10.55 -24.05 -25.40
C ALA A 179 11.44 -24.18 -24.15
N THR A 180 12.19 -23.14 -23.76
CA THR A 180 13.07 -23.15 -22.58
C THR A 180 12.34 -22.74 -21.30
N ASP A 181 11.45 -21.74 -21.31
CA ASP A 181 10.70 -21.34 -20.11
C ASP A 181 9.69 -22.45 -19.71
N ALA A 182 8.92 -23.02 -20.66
CA ALA A 182 8.07 -24.19 -20.37
C ALA A 182 8.89 -25.41 -19.90
N TYR A 183 10.08 -25.65 -20.46
CA TYR A 183 10.97 -26.73 -20.02
C TYR A 183 11.53 -26.51 -18.61
N ALA A 184 11.83 -25.26 -18.23
CA ALA A 184 12.27 -24.92 -16.88
C ALA A 184 11.23 -25.31 -15.83
N GLY A 185 9.95 -25.00 -16.06
CA GLY A 185 8.85 -25.39 -15.16
C GLY A 185 8.77 -26.91 -14.98
N PHE A 186 8.86 -27.67 -16.08
CA PHE A 186 8.86 -29.13 -16.07
C PHE A 186 10.00 -29.73 -15.22
N ILE A 187 11.25 -29.31 -15.45
CA ILE A 187 12.39 -29.88 -14.70
C ILE A 187 12.42 -29.44 -13.23
N ILE A 188 11.98 -28.21 -12.92
CA ILE A 188 11.80 -27.74 -11.54
C ILE A 188 10.83 -28.66 -10.81
N TYR A 189 9.68 -28.98 -11.41
CA TYR A 189 8.70 -29.89 -10.81
C TYR A 189 9.26 -31.29 -10.57
N GLN A 190 9.93 -31.89 -11.56
CA GLN A 190 10.60 -33.19 -11.40
C GLN A 190 11.61 -33.16 -10.24
N LYS A 191 12.43 -32.09 -10.16
CA LYS A 191 13.47 -31.92 -9.13
C LYS A 191 12.88 -31.78 -7.72
N LEU A 192 11.86 -30.93 -7.54
CA LEU A 192 11.18 -30.73 -6.27
C LEU A 192 10.37 -31.98 -5.84
N LYS A 193 9.78 -32.70 -6.79
CA LYS A 193 9.06 -33.98 -6.55
C LYS A 193 9.99 -35.12 -6.12
N THR A 194 11.28 -35.07 -6.51
CA THR A 194 12.28 -36.10 -6.17
C THR A 194 13.13 -35.79 -4.94
N MET A 195 13.08 -34.57 -4.40
CA MET A 195 13.76 -34.19 -3.17
C MET A 195 13.22 -34.98 -1.96
N ASN A 196 14.14 -35.62 -1.23
CA ASN A 196 13.84 -36.28 0.04
C ASN A 196 14.39 -35.47 1.22
N ASN A 197 13.90 -35.74 2.44
CA ASN A 197 14.32 -35.06 3.69
C ASN A 197 15.83 -35.19 4.06
N ARG A 198 16.67 -35.80 3.22
CA ARG A 198 18.14 -35.80 3.37
C ARG A 198 18.82 -34.69 2.56
N ASP A 199 18.26 -34.28 1.42
CA ASP A 199 18.86 -33.25 0.55
C ASP A 199 18.74 -31.85 1.17
N GLN A 200 17.74 -31.65 2.03
CA GLN A 200 17.56 -30.45 2.87
C GLN A 200 18.83 -30.05 3.66
N GLN A 201 19.71 -31.01 3.99
CA GLN A 201 20.91 -30.74 4.79
C GLN A 201 22.05 -30.04 4.00
N PHE A 202 21.96 -29.97 2.66
CA PHE A 202 22.96 -29.29 1.84
C PHE A 202 22.68 -27.77 1.64
N CYS A 203 21.42 -27.33 1.68
CA CYS A 203 21.08 -25.91 1.51
C CYS A 203 21.41 -25.08 2.75
N VAL A 204 21.12 -25.59 3.96
CA VAL A 204 21.34 -24.85 5.22
C VAL A 204 22.81 -24.45 5.43
N ARG A 205 23.77 -25.24 4.95
CA ARG A 205 25.21 -25.05 5.22
C ARG A 205 25.89 -23.92 4.45
N ARG A 206 25.19 -23.13 3.63
CA ARG A 206 25.81 -22.03 2.86
C ARG A 206 25.70 -20.65 3.52
N GLY A 207 24.93 -20.50 4.61
CA GLY A 207 24.80 -19.23 5.36
C GLY A 207 25.91 -18.97 6.38
N ASP A 208 26.25 -19.96 7.20
CA ASP A 208 27.03 -19.75 8.45
C ASP A 208 28.56 -19.65 8.27
N VAL A 209 29.10 -19.70 7.05
CA VAL A 209 30.56 -19.69 6.81
C VAL A 209 31.12 -18.27 6.59
N LEU A 210 30.70 -17.33 7.45
CA LEU A 210 31.31 -16.01 7.62
C LEU A 210 31.89 -15.84 9.04
N SER A 211 32.75 -16.79 9.40
CA SER A 211 33.82 -16.76 10.41
C SER A 211 33.66 -15.77 11.58
N GLU A 212 33.45 -16.32 12.78
CA GLU A 212 33.46 -15.57 14.05
C GLU A 212 34.72 -14.72 14.24
N GLY A 213 35.89 -15.22 13.79
CA GLY A 213 37.17 -14.49 13.82
C GLY A 213 37.24 -13.24 12.91
N VAL A 214 36.22 -12.96 12.09
CA VAL A 214 36.04 -11.65 11.43
C VAL A 214 35.27 -10.69 12.32
N LYS A 215 34.27 -11.17 13.07
CA LYS A 215 33.51 -10.35 14.03
C LYS A 215 34.39 -9.89 15.21
N GLU A 216 35.18 -10.80 15.80
CA GLU A 216 36.12 -10.47 16.87
C GLU A 216 37.14 -9.39 16.44
N ARG A 217 37.64 -9.50 15.21
CA ARG A 217 38.61 -8.53 14.65
C ARG A 217 37.99 -7.19 14.30
N LEU A 218 36.72 -7.14 13.91
CA LEU A 218 35.99 -5.88 13.70
C LEU A 218 35.70 -5.18 15.03
N ALA A 219 35.35 -5.93 16.09
CA ALA A 219 35.15 -5.39 17.43
C ALA A 219 36.46 -4.78 17.99
N SER A 220 37.55 -5.54 17.96
CA SER A 220 38.87 -5.06 18.41
C SER A 220 39.38 -3.83 17.64
N LEU A 221 39.10 -3.73 16.33
CA LEU A 221 39.47 -2.54 15.55
C LEU A 221 38.56 -1.33 15.85
N ALA A 222 37.31 -1.55 16.22
CA ALA A 222 36.40 -0.48 16.63
C ALA A 222 36.85 0.14 17.97
N GLU A 223 37.28 -0.68 18.95
CA GLU A 223 37.86 -0.19 20.21
C GLU A 223 39.12 0.66 19.95
N GLU A 224 40.06 0.22 19.10
CA GLU A 224 41.25 1.01 18.73
C GLU A 224 40.89 2.36 18.10
N ILE A 225 39.88 2.41 17.24
CA ILE A 225 39.45 3.66 16.58
C ILE A 225 38.79 4.61 17.58
N THR A 226 38.01 4.10 18.53
CA THR A 226 37.37 4.89 19.59
C THR A 226 38.41 5.45 20.58
N ASP A 227 39.44 4.68 20.94
CA ASP A 227 40.57 5.15 21.76
C ASP A 227 41.48 6.15 21.03
N LEU A 228 41.56 6.10 19.69
CA LEU A 228 42.24 7.13 18.89
C LEU A 228 41.42 8.43 18.79
N ALA A 229 40.10 8.32 18.69
CA ALA A 229 39.19 9.48 18.64
C ALA A 229 39.14 10.26 19.96
N SER A 230 39.08 9.56 21.10
CA SER A 230 39.00 10.18 22.44
C SER A 230 40.26 10.97 22.87
N ARG A 231 41.34 10.88 22.08
CA ARG A 231 42.61 11.60 22.30
C ARG A 231 42.71 12.92 21.51
N ILE A 232 41.68 13.28 20.74
CA ILE A 232 41.57 14.58 20.08
C ILE A 232 41.13 15.61 21.15
N PRO A 233 41.89 16.70 21.39
CA PRO A 233 41.63 17.60 22.52
C PRO A 233 40.53 18.62 22.24
N ASP A 234 39.41 18.51 22.96
CA ASP A 234 38.29 19.46 22.93
C ASP A 234 38.60 20.81 23.60
N SER A 235 39.38 21.67 22.95
CA SER A 235 39.40 23.10 23.27
C SER A 235 39.93 24.00 22.14
N SER A 236 39.29 25.14 21.97
CA SER A 236 39.67 26.17 21.00
C SER A 236 40.94 26.93 21.45
N GLY A 237 42.10 26.52 20.94
CA GLY A 237 43.40 27.18 21.16
C GLY A 237 44.19 27.41 19.85
N PRO A 238 45.11 28.39 19.80
CA PRO A 238 45.72 28.83 18.55
C PRO A 238 46.81 27.90 17.99
N LEU A 239 46.48 27.25 16.87
CA LEU A 239 47.34 27.02 15.69
C LEU A 239 48.79 26.48 15.81
N GLU A 240 49.13 25.67 16.83
CA GLU A 240 50.39 24.89 16.82
C GLU A 240 50.19 23.36 16.70
N ASN A 241 49.00 22.82 16.98
CA ASN A 241 48.75 21.37 17.00
C ASN A 241 48.15 20.76 15.70
N SER A 242 47.99 21.54 14.63
CA SER A 242 47.34 21.08 13.39
C SER A 242 48.00 19.85 12.73
N GLN A 243 49.32 19.73 12.86
CA GLN A 243 50.10 18.62 12.28
C GLN A 243 49.68 17.26 12.83
N ARG A 244 49.49 17.17 14.15
CA ARG A 244 49.27 15.91 14.89
C ARG A 244 47.88 15.32 14.64
N ALA A 245 46.88 16.18 14.42
CA ALA A 245 45.54 15.75 14.01
C ALA A 245 45.56 15.13 12.59
N ILE A 246 46.37 15.70 11.67
CA ILE A 246 46.53 15.16 10.31
C ILE A 246 47.21 13.79 10.33
N GLU A 247 48.20 13.58 11.20
CA GLU A 247 48.87 12.28 11.39
C GLU A 247 47.90 11.20 11.93
N ILE A 248 47.09 11.54 12.94
CA ILE A 248 46.04 10.64 13.47
C ILE A 248 45.03 10.25 12.38
N ILE A 249 44.54 11.22 11.60
CA ILE A 249 43.61 10.97 10.49
C ILE A 249 44.27 10.11 9.40
N ALA A 250 45.58 10.27 9.16
CA ALA A 250 46.31 9.46 8.19
C ALA A 250 46.44 7.99 8.62
N ASP A 251 46.76 7.71 9.89
CA ASP A 251 46.88 6.34 10.41
C ASP A 251 45.54 5.59 10.39
N VAL A 252 44.46 6.24 10.85
CA VAL A 252 43.09 5.71 10.74
C VAL A 252 42.74 5.41 9.27
N SER A 253 43.12 6.30 8.35
CA SER A 253 42.92 6.11 6.91
C SER A 253 43.73 4.92 6.34
N GLU A 254 44.96 4.67 6.83
CA GLU A 254 45.78 3.51 6.47
C GLU A 254 45.20 2.20 7.03
N LYS A 255 44.82 2.15 8.31
CA LYS A 255 44.19 0.97 8.94
C LYS A 255 42.90 0.55 8.21
N VAL A 256 42.02 1.49 7.89
CA VAL A 256 40.81 1.23 7.07
C VAL A 256 41.17 0.73 5.66
N ARG A 257 42.23 1.29 5.04
CA ARG A 257 42.73 0.87 3.73
C ARG A 257 43.43 -0.50 3.76
N ALA A 258 43.96 -0.93 4.91
CA ALA A 258 44.47 -2.28 5.14
C ALA A 258 43.33 -3.28 5.34
N LEU A 259 42.35 -2.96 6.19
CA LEU A 259 41.13 -3.77 6.40
C LEU A 259 40.43 -4.05 5.06
N ARG A 260 40.28 -3.03 4.20
CA ARG A 260 39.72 -3.18 2.84
C ARG A 260 40.53 -4.14 1.96
N ARG A 261 41.87 -4.09 2.01
CA ARG A 261 42.74 -5.02 1.26
C ARG A 261 42.57 -6.47 1.74
N THR A 262 42.40 -6.68 3.05
CA THR A 262 42.21 -8.01 3.66
C THR A 262 40.82 -8.60 3.38
N LEU A 263 39.76 -7.77 3.40
CA LEU A 263 38.38 -8.22 3.16
C LEU A 263 38.07 -8.54 1.69
N PHE A 264 38.63 -7.78 0.74
CA PHE A 264 38.28 -7.92 -0.69
C PHE A 264 39.34 -8.65 -1.53
N GLY A 265 40.50 -8.96 -0.97
CA GLY A 265 41.57 -9.69 -1.65
C GLY A 265 42.34 -8.89 -2.69
N SER A 266 43.52 -9.38 -3.04
CA SER A 266 44.45 -8.67 -3.93
C SER A 266 44.23 -9.04 -5.41
N GLN A 267 43.27 -8.38 -6.07
CA GLN A 267 43.23 -8.33 -7.54
C GLN A 267 42.98 -6.91 -8.07
N SER A 268 44.06 -6.24 -8.45
CA SER A 268 44.05 -5.09 -9.36
C SER A 268 45.34 -5.12 -10.19
N ALA A 269 45.34 -5.88 -11.27
CA ALA A 269 46.49 -5.96 -12.18
C ALA A 269 46.46 -4.82 -13.20
N ASN A 270 47.61 -4.18 -13.40
CA ASN A 270 48.04 -3.38 -14.55
C ASN A 270 46.98 -2.48 -15.24
N ILE A 271 47.00 -1.19 -14.91
CA ILE A 271 46.91 -0.13 -15.93
C ILE A 271 48.14 0.75 -15.78
N GLU A 272 48.88 0.96 -16.86
CA GLU A 272 50.08 1.81 -16.88
C GLU A 272 49.71 3.30 -17.00
N ALA A 273 50.26 4.13 -16.12
CA ALA A 273 50.42 5.57 -16.36
C ALA A 273 51.69 6.07 -15.64
N GLN A 274 52.59 6.73 -16.37
CA GLN A 274 53.93 7.07 -15.88
C GLN A 274 53.97 8.38 -15.08
N LYS A 275 54.71 8.42 -13.97
CA LYS A 275 55.71 9.49 -13.67
C LYS A 275 56.60 9.22 -12.43
N VAL A 276 57.67 8.46 -12.69
CA VAL A 276 59.09 8.84 -12.43
C VAL A 276 59.46 9.57 -11.12
N GLN A 277 60.19 8.82 -10.25
CA GLN A 277 61.27 9.24 -9.31
C GLN A 277 60.97 9.96 -7.98
N VAL A 278 61.15 9.20 -6.89
CA VAL A 278 61.82 9.61 -5.64
C VAL A 278 63.35 9.46 -5.82
N PRO A 279 64.22 10.16 -5.06
CA PRO A 279 64.72 9.77 -3.71
C PRO A 279 64.79 11.00 -2.74
N GLU A 280 65.28 11.06 -1.48
CA GLU A 280 65.63 10.21 -0.29
C GLU A 280 66.08 11.21 0.85
N PHE A 281 66.38 10.95 2.13
CA PHE A 281 66.46 9.79 3.05
C PHE A 281 66.33 10.29 4.53
N ALA A 282 65.87 9.43 5.46
CA ALA A 282 66.11 9.45 6.94
C ALA A 282 65.51 10.60 7.82
N GLY A 283 65.18 10.39 9.10
CA GLY A 283 65.11 9.11 9.87
C GLY A 283 65.05 9.26 11.42
N GLN A 284 64.92 8.10 12.10
CA GLN A 284 65.14 7.79 13.55
C GLN A 284 64.10 8.22 14.64
N LEU A 285 63.45 7.20 15.26
CA LEU A 285 63.51 6.73 16.69
C LEU A 285 63.40 7.77 17.85
N GLU A 286 62.91 7.50 19.08
CA GLU A 286 62.68 6.25 19.86
C GLU A 286 61.80 6.48 21.15
N ALA A 287 61.12 5.42 21.67
CA ALA A 287 60.77 5.13 23.10
C ALA A 287 59.89 6.14 23.96
N ASP A 288 59.23 5.81 25.11
CA ASP A 288 58.92 4.55 25.83
C ASP A 288 57.79 4.67 26.95
N PHE A 289 57.36 3.53 27.53
CA PHE A 289 56.83 3.24 28.90
C PHE A 289 55.44 3.67 29.52
N ASN A 290 54.52 2.68 29.65
CA ASN A 290 54.07 1.93 30.87
C ASN A 290 52.97 2.34 31.94
N ILE A 291 52.24 1.29 32.43
CA ILE A 291 51.67 0.98 33.80
C ILE A 291 50.18 1.27 34.24
N CYS A 292 49.34 0.19 34.21
CA CYS A 292 48.57 -0.52 35.28
C CYS A 292 47.51 0.12 36.25
N SER A 293 46.32 -0.52 36.45
CA SER A 293 45.90 -1.25 37.72
C SER A 293 44.40 -1.71 37.87
N ASP A 294 44.20 -2.91 38.48
CA ASP A 294 43.16 -3.50 39.40
C ASP A 294 41.61 -3.25 39.30
N ALA A 295 40.65 -4.11 39.74
CA ALA A 295 40.48 -5.55 40.10
C ALA A 295 39.07 -5.81 40.76
N THR A 296 38.55 -7.07 40.74
CA THR A 296 37.52 -7.69 41.66
C THR A 296 36.02 -7.23 41.62
N LEU A 297 34.95 -7.97 42.03
CA LEU A 297 34.73 -9.18 42.89
C LEU A 297 33.30 -9.83 42.73
N ALA A 298 33.15 -11.18 42.88
CA ALA A 298 31.93 -11.99 43.26
C ALA A 298 30.57 -11.88 42.49
N GLY A 299 29.59 -12.81 42.61
CA GLY A 299 29.61 -14.20 43.13
C GLY A 299 28.24 -14.80 43.60
N LEU A 300 27.87 -15.99 43.08
CA LEU A 300 26.92 -17.03 43.59
C LEU A 300 25.37 -16.82 43.64
N TRP A 301 24.63 -17.79 43.07
CA TRP A 301 23.62 -18.67 43.75
C TRP A 301 23.22 -19.88 42.86
N GLU A 302 22.55 -20.90 43.43
CA GLU A 302 22.40 -22.29 42.91
C GLU A 302 21.00 -22.59 42.28
N GLY A 303 20.78 -23.75 41.62
CA GLY A 303 19.50 -23.99 40.90
C GLY A 303 19.03 -25.41 40.45
N ASP A 304 19.90 -26.42 40.29
CA ASP A 304 19.57 -27.88 40.22
C ASP A 304 18.76 -28.50 39.02
N SER A 305 19.01 -29.80 38.79
CA SER A 305 18.12 -30.91 38.35
C SER A 305 17.67 -31.15 36.88
N ASN A 306 18.45 -32.01 36.21
CA ASN A 306 18.09 -33.35 35.66
C ASN A 306 16.90 -33.58 34.66
N GLY A 307 17.18 -34.38 33.61
CA GLY A 307 16.17 -35.10 32.81
C GLY A 307 16.75 -35.84 31.58
N GLU A 308 16.63 -37.18 31.51
CA GLU A 308 17.31 -38.03 30.51
C GLU A 308 16.42 -38.65 29.40
N GLU A 309 17.09 -39.11 28.33
CA GLU A 309 16.80 -40.29 27.50
C GLU A 309 15.42 -40.51 26.80
N ALA A 310 15.39 -40.16 25.50
CA ALA A 310 15.54 -41.12 24.38
C ALA A 310 14.39 -42.00 23.80
N LYS A 311 14.55 -42.23 22.48
CA LYS A 311 14.26 -43.44 21.63
C LYS A 311 12.85 -43.69 21.04
N ARG A 312 12.90 -43.75 19.69
CA ARG A 312 12.32 -44.78 18.76
C ARG A 312 10.91 -44.54 18.16
N GLY A 313 10.81 -44.74 16.83
CA GLY A 313 9.56 -44.75 16.04
C GLY A 313 8.78 -46.07 16.12
N SER A 314 8.07 -46.57 15.10
CA SER A 314 8.03 -46.27 13.65
C SER A 314 6.80 -46.94 12.99
N ALA A 315 6.59 -46.73 11.68
CA ALA A 315 5.54 -47.31 10.80
C ALA A 315 4.10 -46.73 11.03
N VAL A 316 3.25 -46.41 10.02
CA VAL A 316 2.93 -47.00 8.68
C VAL A 316 2.11 -48.28 8.83
N VAL A 317 0.81 -48.32 8.48
CA VAL A 317 0.11 -48.62 7.19
C VAL A 317 -1.40 -48.32 7.46
N GLU A 318 -2.37 -48.02 6.57
CA GLU A 318 -2.58 -47.57 5.18
C GLU A 318 -4.06 -47.92 4.84
N ASP A 319 -4.63 -47.26 3.81
CA ASP A 319 -5.75 -47.70 2.95
C ASP A 319 -7.23 -47.80 3.43
N GLY A 320 -8.17 -47.65 2.46
CA GLY A 320 -9.63 -47.78 2.59
C GLY A 320 -10.44 -46.70 1.83
N ALA A 321 -11.07 -47.04 0.70
CA ALA A 321 -11.63 -46.07 -0.27
C ALA A 321 -13.07 -46.36 -0.79
N ALA A 322 -13.62 -45.43 -1.60
CA ALA A 322 -14.89 -45.49 -2.37
C ALA A 322 -16.21 -45.44 -1.55
N ALA A 323 -17.40 -45.01 -2.03
CA ALA A 323 -17.90 -44.25 -3.21
C ALA A 323 -19.43 -44.00 -3.00
N ALA A 324 -20.20 -43.13 -3.67
CA ALA A 324 -20.02 -41.92 -4.51
C ALA A 324 -21.45 -41.30 -4.78
N SER A 325 -21.59 -40.35 -5.74
CA SER A 325 -22.86 -39.74 -6.29
C SER A 325 -23.61 -38.73 -5.38
N SER A 326 -24.29 -37.68 -5.87
CA SER A 326 -24.30 -37.01 -7.20
C SER A 326 -25.07 -35.66 -7.23
N GLN A 327 -24.80 -34.85 -8.26
CA GLN A 327 -25.64 -33.82 -8.92
C GLN A 327 -25.66 -32.32 -8.49
N ASP A 328 -25.36 -31.50 -9.51
CA ASP A 328 -25.86 -30.17 -9.90
C ASP A 328 -25.65 -28.88 -9.06
N LYS A 329 -24.82 -27.98 -9.65
CA LYS A 329 -24.98 -26.50 -9.81
C LYS A 329 -24.96 -25.64 -8.53
N ALA A 330 -24.30 -24.48 -8.48
CA ALA A 330 -24.11 -23.50 -9.55
C ALA A 330 -22.86 -22.60 -9.37
N ASP A 331 -22.37 -22.08 -10.49
CA ASP A 331 -21.96 -20.69 -10.74
C ASP A 331 -21.19 -19.86 -9.69
N ARG A 332 -19.96 -19.48 -10.11
CA ARG A 332 -19.32 -18.15 -9.96
C ARG A 332 -18.76 -17.74 -8.58
N ASP A 333 -17.75 -16.87 -8.48
CA ASP A 333 -16.66 -16.51 -9.42
C ASP A 333 -15.55 -15.89 -8.54
N ASP A 334 -14.42 -16.58 -8.35
CA ASP A 334 -13.18 -15.93 -7.88
C ASP A 334 -12.48 -15.26 -9.06
N PHE A 335 -11.79 -14.12 -8.84
CA PHE A 335 -10.57 -13.81 -9.59
C PHE A 335 -9.67 -12.73 -8.98
N MET A 336 -8.44 -13.14 -8.66
CA MET A 336 -7.14 -12.52 -9.02
C MET A 336 -6.87 -11.07 -8.59
N SER A 337 -5.84 -10.75 -7.80
CA SER A 337 -4.41 -11.11 -7.84
C SER A 337 -3.64 -10.36 -8.95
N LEU A 338 -2.44 -9.86 -8.59
CA LEU A 338 -1.68 -8.83 -9.32
C LEU A 338 -0.19 -9.15 -9.23
N ASP A 339 0.49 -9.19 -10.38
CA ASP A 339 1.92 -9.46 -10.46
C ASP A 339 2.77 -8.35 -9.83
N ILE A 340 3.72 -8.75 -8.97
CA ILE A 340 4.79 -7.91 -8.43
C ILE A 340 6.12 -8.52 -8.88
N THR A 341 7.05 -7.71 -9.39
CA THR A 341 8.29 -8.28 -9.93
C THR A 341 9.28 -8.68 -8.83
N GLU A 342 10.07 -9.74 -9.10
CA GLU A 342 11.14 -10.25 -8.23
C GLU A 342 12.13 -9.15 -7.78
N GLN A 343 12.35 -8.12 -8.61
CA GLN A 343 13.19 -6.97 -8.27
C GLN A 343 12.54 -6.00 -7.27
N GLU A 344 11.23 -5.76 -7.37
CA GLU A 344 10.51 -4.86 -6.46
C GLU A 344 10.41 -5.48 -5.07
N LEU A 345 10.15 -6.78 -5.00
CA LEU A 345 10.06 -7.48 -3.73
C LEU A 345 11.41 -7.61 -3.02
N GLN A 346 12.49 -8.01 -3.71
CA GLN A 346 13.83 -8.04 -3.10
C GLN A 346 14.30 -6.66 -2.60
N MET A 347 13.80 -5.59 -3.21
CA MET A 347 14.07 -4.22 -2.77
C MET A 347 13.28 -3.87 -1.49
N LEU A 348 12.00 -4.25 -1.40
CA LEU A 348 11.17 -4.11 -0.20
C LEU A 348 11.68 -4.95 0.98
N GLU A 349 12.14 -6.18 0.74
CA GLU A 349 12.69 -7.05 1.77
C GLU A 349 14.04 -6.54 2.30
N TYR A 350 14.89 -5.98 1.43
CA TYR A 350 16.13 -5.31 1.84
C TYR A 350 15.85 -4.06 2.67
N GLN A 351 14.81 -3.29 2.35
CA GLN A 351 14.40 -2.11 3.14
C GLN A 351 13.90 -2.50 4.53
N ALA A 352 12.98 -3.46 4.64
CA ALA A 352 12.47 -3.94 5.93
C ALA A 352 13.58 -4.55 6.83
N ALA A 353 14.61 -5.16 6.22
CA ALA A 353 15.77 -5.68 6.94
C ALA A 353 16.73 -4.58 7.45
N GLN A 354 16.70 -3.37 6.88
CA GLN A 354 17.49 -2.23 7.36
C GLN A 354 16.79 -1.45 8.48
N GLU A 355 15.46 -1.35 8.46
CA GLU A 355 14.69 -0.68 9.51
C GLU A 355 14.86 -1.38 10.86
N LEU A 356 14.76 -2.72 10.89
CA LEU A 356 14.92 -3.56 12.09
C LEU A 356 16.30 -3.50 12.78
N VAL A 357 17.32 -2.89 12.16
CA VAL A 357 18.67 -2.75 12.74
C VAL A 357 18.88 -1.37 13.38
N ASN A 358 18.08 -0.37 13.03
CA ASN A 358 18.28 1.01 13.47
C ASN A 358 17.54 1.36 14.78
N GLU A 359 16.59 0.56 15.24
CA GLU A 359 15.80 0.82 16.47
C GLU A 359 16.51 0.43 17.79
N ALA A 360 17.79 0.00 17.73
CA ALA A 360 18.42 -0.78 18.80
C ALA A 360 19.61 -0.10 19.54
N VAL A 361 19.70 1.24 19.56
CA VAL A 361 20.69 1.98 20.39
C VAL A 361 20.05 3.27 20.98
N PRO A 362 20.14 3.51 22.31
CA PRO A 362 19.78 4.79 22.93
C PRO A 362 21.02 5.69 23.14
N GLU A 363 20.89 7.00 22.90
CA GLU A 363 21.88 8.01 23.30
C GLU A 363 21.23 9.21 23.99
N GLU A 364 22.00 9.86 24.88
CA GLU A 364 21.60 11.04 25.65
C GLU A 364 21.98 12.36 24.92
N ALA A 365 21.53 13.50 25.43
CA ALA A 365 21.56 14.77 24.71
C ALA A 365 22.93 15.47 24.67
N HIS A 366 23.23 16.20 23.57
CA HIS A 366 23.26 17.67 23.58
C HIS A 366 23.48 18.30 22.17
N SER A 367 22.59 19.24 21.78
CA SER A 367 22.71 20.36 20.80
C SER A 367 23.95 20.43 19.86
N THR A 368 23.85 20.60 18.53
CA THR A 368 23.12 21.67 17.78
C THR A 368 22.83 21.34 16.30
N ASP A 369 21.95 22.12 15.66
CA ASP A 369 21.82 22.36 14.20
C ASP A 369 21.43 21.22 13.23
N ASN A 370 20.15 20.84 13.32
CA ASN A 370 19.18 21.07 12.23
C ASN A 370 19.42 20.46 10.81
N GLU A 371 19.30 19.15 10.67
CA GLU A 371 18.71 18.51 9.47
C GLU A 371 17.59 17.54 9.87
N GLN A 372 16.34 17.85 9.51
CA GLN A 372 15.17 17.01 9.85
C GLN A 372 15.02 15.83 8.87
N ASN A 373 15.55 14.67 9.26
CA ASN A 373 15.14 13.40 8.66
C ASN A 373 13.73 13.03 9.16
N VAL A 374 12.75 13.01 8.26
CA VAL A 374 11.38 12.54 8.55
C VAL A 374 11.20 11.15 7.95
N SER A 375 11.37 10.12 8.79
CA SER A 375 10.91 8.76 8.49
C SER A 375 9.39 8.68 8.61
N CYS A 376 8.75 7.86 7.78
CA CYS A 376 7.30 7.66 7.82
C CYS A 376 6.93 6.64 8.90
N VAL A 377 6.93 7.07 10.17
CA VAL A 377 6.32 6.30 11.26
C VAL A 377 4.83 6.14 10.97
N ILE A 378 4.32 4.90 11.03
CA ILE A 378 2.88 4.65 10.90
C ILE A 378 2.28 4.67 12.30
N GLU A 379 1.84 5.85 12.70
CA GLU A 379 1.23 6.11 14.00
C GLU A 379 0.01 5.21 14.28
N SER A 380 -0.09 4.78 15.54
CA SER A 380 -1.27 4.12 16.07
C SER A 380 -2.47 5.08 16.20
N ASP A 381 -3.69 4.52 16.37
CA ASP A 381 -4.90 5.34 16.61
C ASP A 381 -4.76 6.24 17.86
N GLU A 382 -3.89 5.89 18.83
CA GLU A 382 -3.61 6.73 20.02
C GLU A 382 -2.47 7.74 19.78
N GLU A 383 -1.49 7.44 18.91
CA GLU A 383 -0.44 8.39 18.53
C GLU A 383 -0.97 9.52 17.65
N LEU A 384 -1.88 9.25 16.71
CA LEU A 384 -2.57 10.31 15.94
C LEU A 384 -3.33 11.29 16.86
N GLU A 385 -3.95 10.79 17.93
CA GLU A 385 -4.59 11.65 18.93
C GLU A 385 -3.57 12.43 19.77
N MET A 386 -2.39 11.87 20.05
CA MET A 386 -1.28 12.58 20.69
C MET A 386 -0.56 13.58 19.76
N GLU A 387 -0.39 13.31 18.47
CA GLU A 387 0.20 14.25 17.50
C GLU A 387 -0.75 15.43 17.26
N MET A 388 -2.07 15.17 17.19
CA MET A 388 -3.09 16.21 17.17
C MET A 388 -3.04 17.09 18.43
N LEU A 389 -2.94 16.50 19.63
CA LEU A 389 -2.83 17.23 20.89
C LEU A 389 -1.52 18.04 20.98
N LYS A 390 -0.40 17.48 20.53
CA LYS A 390 0.92 18.12 20.52
C LYS A 390 1.00 19.27 19.49
N SER A 391 0.43 19.07 18.31
CA SER A 391 0.29 20.11 17.27
C SER A 391 -0.55 21.31 17.72
N LEU A 392 -1.45 21.13 18.71
CA LEU A 392 -2.19 22.22 19.32
C LEU A 392 -1.35 23.01 20.35
N GLU A 393 -0.38 22.38 21.02
CA GLU A 393 0.54 23.08 21.94
C GLU A 393 1.54 23.97 21.16
N ASP A 394 2.09 23.48 20.04
CA ASP A 394 2.99 24.24 19.14
C ASP A 394 2.34 25.52 18.54
N VAL A 395 1.00 25.55 18.45
CA VAL A 395 0.23 26.67 17.87
C VAL A 395 -0.04 27.80 18.86
N ASP A 396 -0.06 27.55 20.17
CA ASP A 396 -0.22 28.61 21.17
C ASP A 396 1.13 29.27 21.52
N ASP A 397 2.23 28.51 21.59
CA ASP A 397 3.59 29.07 21.77
C ASP A 397 3.99 30.02 20.62
N SER A 398 3.49 29.77 19.40
CA SER A 398 3.77 30.60 18.23
C SER A 398 2.93 31.90 18.11
N LYS A 399 1.99 32.16 19.03
CA LYS A 399 1.18 33.41 19.07
C LYS A 399 1.77 34.53 19.95
N GLY A 400 2.87 34.29 20.65
CA GLY A 400 3.44 35.18 21.69
C GLY A 400 4.07 36.51 21.25
N ALA A 401 3.61 37.18 20.18
CA ALA A 401 4.28 38.37 19.63
C ALA A 401 3.40 39.41 18.89
N VAL A 402 2.30 39.91 19.48
CA VAL A 402 1.58 41.11 18.97
C VAL A 402 1.31 42.12 20.10
N MET A 403 1.54 43.41 19.83
CA MET A 403 1.48 44.48 20.84
C MET A 403 0.06 44.80 21.34
N GLU A 404 -0.07 44.99 22.65
CA GLU A 404 -1.25 45.62 23.25
C GLU A 404 -1.44 47.09 22.81
N ARG A 405 -2.70 47.55 22.82
CA ARG A 405 -3.07 48.97 22.92
C ARG A 405 -4.14 49.15 23.99
N GLU A 406 -3.87 50.03 24.95
CA GLU A 406 -4.69 50.22 26.16
C GLU A 406 -6.08 50.84 25.90
N SER A 407 -7.09 50.44 26.69
CA SER A 407 -8.19 51.35 27.07
C SER A 407 -8.90 50.97 28.40
N ASN A 408 -8.27 51.35 29.51
CA ASN A 408 -8.79 51.59 30.87
C ASN A 408 -10.20 51.06 31.34
N LYS A 409 -10.14 50.11 32.29
CA LYS A 409 -10.75 50.15 33.66
C LYS A 409 -12.27 50.31 33.88
N ALA A 410 -12.87 49.27 34.49
CA ALA A 410 -13.85 49.44 35.59
C ALA A 410 -13.82 48.28 36.63
N ARG A 411 -13.47 48.64 37.88
CA ARG A 411 -13.63 48.00 39.22
C ARG A 411 -14.07 46.52 39.42
N ARG A 412 -13.37 45.85 40.37
CA ARG A 412 -13.76 44.64 41.16
C ARG A 412 -15.00 44.93 42.05
N THR A 413 -15.77 43.98 42.59
CA THR A 413 -15.45 42.82 43.49
C THR A 413 -16.52 41.70 43.43
N PRO A 414 -16.32 40.50 44.04
CA PRO A 414 -16.90 39.23 43.56
C PRO A 414 -18.14 38.72 44.35
N ASP A 415 -18.41 37.42 44.17
CA ASP A 415 -19.33 36.50 44.87
C ASP A 415 -20.80 36.45 44.41
N THR A 416 -21.14 35.39 43.66
CA THR A 416 -22.25 34.42 43.90
C THR A 416 -22.33 33.40 42.74
N GLU A 417 -22.38 32.11 43.08
CA GLU A 417 -22.83 30.93 42.30
C GLU A 417 -22.62 30.87 40.76
N LEU A 418 -21.92 29.81 40.32
CA LEU A 418 -21.84 29.35 38.92
C LEU A 418 -23.20 28.81 38.41
N ASN A 419 -24.15 29.70 38.20
CA ASN A 419 -25.26 29.45 37.28
C ASN A 419 -24.67 29.34 35.88
N VAL A 420 -24.57 28.12 35.35
CA VAL A 420 -24.34 27.89 33.94
C VAL A 420 -25.55 28.46 33.20
N VAL A 421 -25.38 29.66 32.66
CA VAL A 421 -26.29 30.17 31.63
C VAL A 421 -26.16 29.21 30.47
N LEU A 422 -27.22 28.43 30.25
CA LEU A 422 -27.46 27.84 28.95
C LEU A 422 -27.77 29.02 28.03
N ASP A 423 -26.74 29.57 27.38
CA ASP A 423 -26.94 30.44 26.23
C ASP A 423 -27.81 29.64 25.26
N GLY A 424 -29.03 30.14 25.05
CA GLY A 424 -30.08 29.41 24.34
C GLY A 424 -29.64 29.08 22.93
N ASP A 425 -30.20 28.01 22.36
CA ASP A 425 -29.73 27.41 21.11
C ASP A 425 -29.32 28.45 20.06
N GLU A 426 -28.01 28.71 19.96
CA GLU A 426 -27.36 29.00 18.69
C GLU A 426 -27.46 27.72 17.87
N ASP A 427 -28.69 27.49 17.41
CA ASP A 427 -29.01 26.69 16.24
C ASP A 427 -28.19 27.33 15.12
N GLU A 428 -26.98 26.78 14.89
CA GLU A 428 -26.20 27.01 13.68
C GLU A 428 -27.17 26.74 12.54
N GLY A 429 -27.74 27.82 12.01
CA GLY A 429 -29.01 27.72 11.31
C GLY A 429 -28.89 26.70 10.20
N VAL A 430 -29.88 25.82 10.10
CA VAL A 430 -30.04 25.02 8.88
C VAL A 430 -30.32 26.03 7.77
N GLU A 431 -29.25 26.53 7.14
CA GLU A 431 -29.28 27.22 5.86
C GLU A 431 -30.13 26.31 4.97
N GLU A 432 -31.34 26.76 4.62
CA GLU A 432 -32.30 25.92 3.89
C GLU A 432 -31.60 25.48 2.61
N GLU A 433 -31.17 24.20 2.57
CA GLU A 433 -30.23 23.72 1.56
C GLU A 433 -30.79 24.08 0.19
N GLU A 434 -30.07 24.92 -0.57
CA GLU A 434 -30.48 25.25 -1.93
C GLU A 434 -30.68 23.91 -2.65
N GLU A 435 -31.90 23.66 -3.15
CA GLU A 435 -32.20 22.47 -3.96
C GLU A 435 -31.13 22.35 -5.06
N GLU A 436 -30.92 21.15 -5.62
CA GLU A 436 -30.00 20.96 -6.76
C GLU A 436 -30.53 21.58 -8.08
N CYS A 437 -30.92 22.85 -8.01
CA CYS A 437 -31.26 23.74 -9.08
C CYS A 437 -30.10 23.81 -10.08
N LEU A 438 -30.39 23.30 -11.28
CA LEU A 438 -29.61 23.58 -12.47
C LEU A 438 -29.56 25.10 -12.66
N ASP A 439 -28.43 25.70 -12.30
CA ASP A 439 -28.13 27.12 -12.54
C ASP A 439 -28.38 27.45 -14.02
N PRO A 440 -29.43 28.24 -14.35
CA PRO A 440 -29.82 28.46 -15.74
C PRO A 440 -28.81 29.28 -16.55
N LEU A 441 -27.80 29.86 -15.89
CA LEU A 441 -26.72 30.63 -16.50
C LEU A 441 -25.45 29.78 -16.74
N LEU A 442 -25.38 28.56 -16.17
CA LEU A 442 -24.25 27.66 -16.36
C LEU A 442 -24.24 27.12 -17.82
N PRO A 443 -23.16 27.31 -18.59
CA PRO A 443 -23.10 26.85 -19.97
C PRO A 443 -23.15 25.32 -20.04
N VAL A 444 -23.88 24.76 -21.00
CA VAL A 444 -24.02 23.31 -21.18
C VAL A 444 -22.67 22.68 -21.59
N PRO A 445 -22.28 21.49 -21.06
CA PRO A 445 -21.04 20.84 -21.45
C PRO A 445 -20.96 20.61 -22.96
N SER A 446 -19.82 20.97 -23.58
CA SER A 446 -19.61 20.75 -25.00
C SER A 446 -19.55 19.27 -25.36
N GLU A 447 -19.80 18.93 -26.63
CA GLU A 447 -19.64 17.56 -27.14
C GLU A 447 -18.23 17.02 -26.90
N ARG A 448 -17.20 17.89 -26.91
CA ARG A 448 -15.82 17.51 -26.56
C ARG A 448 -15.68 17.13 -25.08
N HIS A 449 -16.37 17.81 -24.18
CA HIS A 449 -16.38 17.48 -22.74
C HIS A 449 -17.05 16.12 -22.52
N ILE A 450 -18.22 15.91 -23.12
CA ILE A 450 -18.97 14.64 -23.04
C ILE A 450 -18.21 13.47 -23.69
N THR A 451 -17.49 13.73 -24.79
CA THR A 451 -16.64 12.70 -25.44
C THR A 451 -15.46 12.32 -24.55
N CYS A 452 -14.75 13.29 -23.96
CA CYS A 452 -13.69 13.03 -22.99
C CYS A 452 -14.21 12.22 -21.80
N LEU A 453 -15.37 12.60 -21.25
CA LEU A 453 -16.00 11.95 -20.11
C LEU A 453 -16.33 10.48 -20.41
N LYS A 454 -16.96 10.20 -21.55
CA LYS A 454 -17.30 8.84 -21.97
C LYS A 454 -16.07 7.98 -22.22
N THR A 455 -15.06 8.52 -22.91
CA THR A 455 -13.86 7.77 -23.31
C THR A 455 -12.96 7.40 -22.13
N TYR A 456 -12.76 8.31 -21.16
CA TYR A 456 -11.80 8.11 -20.08
C TYR A 456 -12.43 7.78 -18.71
N PHE A 457 -13.71 8.09 -18.49
CA PHE A 457 -14.38 7.88 -17.20
C PHE A 457 -15.67 7.03 -17.31
N GLY A 458 -16.06 6.62 -18.52
CA GLY A 458 -17.22 5.75 -18.76
C GLY A 458 -18.60 6.39 -18.50
N HIS A 459 -18.65 7.63 -18.01
CA HIS A 459 -19.91 8.29 -17.66
C HIS A 459 -20.58 8.95 -18.88
N SER A 460 -21.91 8.87 -18.96
CA SER A 460 -22.70 9.41 -20.07
C SER A 460 -22.89 10.93 -20.00
N SER A 461 -22.89 11.51 -18.80
CA SER A 461 -23.11 12.92 -18.47
C SER A 461 -22.53 13.27 -17.10
N PHE A 462 -22.22 14.54 -16.84
CA PHE A 462 -21.88 15.04 -15.51
C PHE A 462 -23.13 15.19 -14.62
N LYS A 463 -22.96 15.11 -13.29
CA LYS A 463 -23.96 15.63 -12.34
C LYS A 463 -23.90 17.18 -12.30
N PRO A 464 -24.98 17.88 -11.90
CA PRO A 464 -25.03 19.35 -11.95
C PRO A 464 -23.86 20.05 -11.24
N VAL A 465 -23.60 19.67 -9.98
CA VAL A 465 -22.52 20.27 -9.18
C VAL A 465 -21.13 19.91 -9.71
N GLN A 466 -20.93 18.71 -10.26
CA GLN A 466 -19.65 18.34 -10.89
C GLN A 466 -19.31 19.28 -12.04
N TRP A 467 -20.30 19.56 -12.91
CA TRP A 467 -20.07 20.47 -14.04
C TRP A 467 -19.88 21.93 -13.58
N LYS A 468 -20.61 22.40 -12.56
CA LYS A 468 -20.43 23.75 -11.97
C LYS A 468 -18.99 23.99 -11.48
N VAL A 469 -18.39 23.00 -10.82
CA VAL A 469 -16.98 23.05 -10.39
C VAL A 469 -16.02 22.96 -11.59
N ILE A 470 -16.20 21.95 -12.46
CA ILE A 470 -15.31 21.71 -13.61
C ILE A 470 -15.26 22.91 -14.55
N ASN A 471 -16.41 23.53 -14.85
CA ASN A 471 -16.48 24.71 -15.71
C ASN A 471 -15.70 25.89 -15.11
N SER A 472 -15.86 26.17 -13.81
CA SER A 472 -15.17 27.29 -13.16
C SER A 472 -13.66 27.09 -13.02
N VAL A 473 -13.20 25.84 -12.95
CA VAL A 473 -11.77 25.51 -12.97
C VAL A 473 -11.18 25.61 -14.38
N LEU A 474 -11.93 25.22 -15.41
CA LEU A 474 -11.48 25.26 -16.82
C LEU A 474 -11.52 26.68 -17.40
N GLU A 475 -12.69 27.33 -17.38
CA GLU A 475 -12.95 28.59 -18.07
C GLU A 475 -12.59 29.81 -17.20
N ASP A 476 -13.15 29.91 -15.99
CA ASP A 476 -12.92 31.07 -15.10
C ASP A 476 -11.52 31.07 -14.46
N ARG A 477 -10.83 29.91 -14.46
CA ARG A 477 -9.57 29.65 -13.75
C ARG A 477 -9.65 29.98 -12.24
N ARG A 478 -10.83 29.79 -11.65
CA ARG A 478 -11.19 30.26 -10.30
C ARG A 478 -10.89 29.22 -9.22
N ASP A 479 -10.51 29.69 -8.03
CA ASP A 479 -10.44 28.84 -6.83
C ASP A 479 -11.84 28.31 -6.47
N ASN A 480 -11.92 27.10 -5.92
CA ASN A 480 -13.18 26.44 -5.60
C ASN A 480 -13.09 25.80 -4.19
N LEU A 481 -14.15 25.92 -3.38
CA LEU A 481 -14.37 25.13 -2.17
C LEU A 481 -15.61 24.26 -2.39
N VAL A 482 -15.45 22.95 -2.20
CA VAL A 482 -16.35 21.94 -2.73
C VAL A 482 -16.75 20.96 -1.63
N VAL A 483 -17.89 21.23 -1.01
CA VAL A 483 -18.50 20.34 -0.01
C VAL A 483 -19.49 19.43 -0.75
N MET A 484 -19.15 18.16 -0.90
CA MET A 484 -19.98 17.22 -1.68
C MET A 484 -20.18 15.92 -0.92
N ALA A 485 -21.41 15.42 -0.90
CA ALA A 485 -21.77 14.18 -0.25
C ALA A 485 -20.85 12.99 -0.62
N THR A 486 -20.74 12.05 0.31
CA THR A 486 -20.06 10.76 0.09
C THR A 486 -20.70 10.03 -1.09
N GLY A 487 -19.90 9.47 -1.99
CA GLY A 487 -20.39 8.81 -3.20
C GLY A 487 -20.91 9.75 -4.32
N TYR A 488 -20.97 11.08 -4.13
CA TYR A 488 -21.44 11.96 -5.21
C TYR A 488 -20.49 11.95 -6.42
N GLY A 489 -19.19 11.78 -6.19
CA GLY A 489 -18.15 11.73 -7.23
C GLY A 489 -17.24 12.97 -7.23
N LYS A 490 -16.65 13.27 -6.08
CA LYS A 490 -15.69 14.39 -5.89
C LYS A 490 -14.51 14.31 -6.84
N SER A 491 -13.88 13.13 -6.97
CA SER A 491 -12.62 12.95 -7.68
C SER A 491 -12.67 13.35 -9.15
N LEU A 492 -13.82 13.18 -9.82
CA LEU A 492 -14.04 13.63 -11.20
C LEU A 492 -13.82 15.15 -11.35
N CYS A 493 -14.13 15.95 -10.33
CA CYS A 493 -13.99 17.41 -10.36
C CYS A 493 -12.53 17.86 -10.50
N TYR A 494 -11.57 17.05 -10.02
CA TYR A 494 -10.14 17.33 -10.16
C TYR A 494 -9.40 16.42 -11.17
N GLN A 495 -9.91 15.21 -11.44
CA GLN A 495 -9.35 14.30 -12.45
C GLN A 495 -9.72 14.68 -13.89
N PHE A 496 -10.95 15.16 -14.13
CA PHE A 496 -11.40 15.49 -15.49
C PHE A 496 -10.64 16.67 -16.12
N PRO A 497 -10.44 17.82 -15.45
CA PRO A 497 -9.81 18.98 -16.07
C PRO A 497 -8.41 18.74 -16.69
N PRO A 498 -7.42 18.11 -16.00
CA PRO A 498 -6.11 17.87 -16.60
C PRO A 498 -6.13 16.83 -17.73
N VAL A 499 -7.04 15.84 -17.67
CA VAL A 499 -7.24 14.88 -18.75
C VAL A 499 -7.80 15.57 -19.99
N TYR A 500 -8.74 16.52 -19.82
CA TYR A 500 -9.32 17.29 -20.91
C TYR A 500 -8.36 18.34 -21.51
N THR A 501 -7.60 19.07 -20.69
CA THR A 501 -6.64 20.09 -21.18
C THR A 501 -5.37 19.48 -21.76
N GLY A 502 -4.99 18.26 -21.34
CA GLY A 502 -3.71 17.64 -21.68
C GLY A 502 -2.52 18.16 -20.88
N CYS A 503 -2.74 19.00 -19.87
CA CYS A 503 -1.74 19.43 -18.88
C CYS A 503 -1.80 18.55 -17.62
N THR A 504 -0.95 18.81 -16.63
CA THR A 504 -0.95 18.06 -15.37
C THR A 504 -1.90 18.68 -14.34
N GLY A 505 -2.51 17.87 -13.48
CA GLY A 505 -3.19 18.26 -12.26
C GLY A 505 -2.48 17.67 -11.05
N ILE A 506 -2.34 18.44 -9.98
CA ILE A 506 -1.78 17.99 -8.71
C ILE A 506 -2.94 17.65 -7.77
N VAL A 507 -2.85 16.53 -7.04
CA VAL A 507 -3.81 16.16 -6.00
C VAL A 507 -3.06 15.92 -4.71
N ILE A 508 -3.40 16.71 -3.68
CA ILE A 508 -2.84 16.61 -2.35
C ILE A 508 -3.86 15.85 -1.49
N CYS A 509 -3.42 14.76 -0.86
CA CYS A 509 -4.29 13.84 -0.11
C CYS A 509 -3.49 13.29 1.10
N PRO A 510 -4.09 13.13 2.30
CA PRO A 510 -3.37 12.63 3.46
C PRO A 510 -3.07 11.12 3.41
N LEU A 511 -3.62 10.39 2.43
CA LEU A 511 -3.88 8.96 2.56
C LEU A 511 -3.23 8.17 1.42
N ILE A 512 -2.06 7.60 1.70
CA ILE A 512 -1.25 6.87 0.71
C ILE A 512 -2.05 5.74 0.04
N SER A 513 -2.84 4.96 0.78
CA SER A 513 -3.67 3.88 0.21
C SER A 513 -4.75 4.40 -0.75
N LEU A 514 -5.42 5.53 -0.43
CA LEU A 514 -6.37 6.15 -1.35
C LEU A 514 -5.67 6.69 -2.60
N MET A 515 -4.45 7.20 -2.47
CA MET A 515 -3.63 7.62 -3.63
C MET A 515 -3.20 6.41 -4.48
N GLU A 516 -2.82 5.27 -3.88
CA GLU A 516 -2.55 4.01 -4.59
C GLU A 516 -3.78 3.54 -5.39
N ASP A 517 -4.95 3.43 -4.75
CA ASP A 517 -6.21 2.99 -5.38
C ASP A 517 -6.64 3.93 -6.53
N GLN A 518 -6.56 5.25 -6.34
CA GLN A 518 -6.91 6.23 -7.38
C GLN A 518 -5.91 6.20 -8.56
N VAL A 519 -4.61 6.02 -8.31
CA VAL A 519 -3.61 5.87 -9.37
C VAL A 519 -3.82 4.58 -10.16
N LEU A 520 -4.17 3.48 -9.50
CA LEU A 520 -4.55 2.22 -10.15
C LEU A 520 -5.80 2.41 -11.03
N GLN A 521 -6.88 2.96 -10.47
CA GLN A 521 -8.13 3.21 -11.20
C GLN A 521 -7.90 4.07 -12.46
N LEU A 522 -7.20 5.19 -12.32
CA LEU A 522 -6.86 6.06 -13.47
C LEU A 522 -6.01 5.34 -14.51
N THR A 523 -5.05 4.52 -14.08
CA THR A 523 -4.17 3.75 -14.98
C THR A 523 -4.93 2.70 -15.78
N MET A 524 -5.85 1.98 -15.14
CA MET A 524 -6.78 1.05 -15.81
C MET A 524 -7.70 1.78 -16.80
N SER A 525 -8.19 2.97 -16.44
CA SER A 525 -8.95 3.88 -17.32
C SER A 525 -8.13 4.57 -18.43
N GLY A 526 -6.86 4.19 -18.63
CA GLY A 526 -6.01 4.74 -19.68
C GLY A 526 -5.37 6.09 -19.36
N ILE A 527 -5.73 6.74 -18.26
CA ILE A 527 -5.15 8.01 -17.82
C ILE A 527 -3.76 7.74 -17.22
N PRO A 528 -2.68 8.48 -17.59
CA PRO A 528 -1.40 8.31 -16.91
C PRO A 528 -1.41 9.10 -15.60
N ALA A 529 -1.35 8.37 -14.48
CA ALA A 529 -1.28 8.94 -13.14
C ALA A 529 -0.09 8.34 -12.36
N CYS A 530 0.38 9.03 -11.33
CA CYS A 530 1.40 8.51 -10.41
C CYS A 530 1.25 9.09 -9.00
N LEU A 531 1.83 8.39 -8.03
CA LEU A 531 2.07 8.90 -6.67
C LEU A 531 3.50 9.44 -6.61
N LEU A 532 3.68 10.65 -6.09
CA LEU A 532 4.97 11.28 -5.84
C LEU A 532 5.19 11.47 -4.34
N GLY A 533 6.30 10.93 -3.84
CA GLY A 533 6.69 10.96 -2.43
C GLY A 533 8.18 10.66 -2.27
N SER A 534 8.67 10.64 -1.03
CA SER A 534 10.09 10.44 -0.69
C SER A 534 10.68 9.13 -1.22
N ALA A 535 9.91 8.04 -1.17
CA ALA A 535 10.35 6.70 -1.60
C ALA A 535 10.40 6.48 -3.13
N GLN A 536 10.02 7.47 -3.95
CA GLN A 536 9.84 7.26 -5.40
C GLN A 536 11.13 7.33 -6.22
N SER A 537 11.22 6.48 -7.25
CA SER A 537 12.41 6.36 -8.08
C SER A 537 12.69 7.63 -8.92
N LYS A 538 13.98 7.88 -9.20
CA LYS A 538 14.44 9.05 -9.98
C LYS A 538 13.74 9.18 -11.33
N ASN A 539 13.50 8.05 -12.00
CA ASN A 539 12.83 7.96 -13.29
C ASN A 539 11.44 8.63 -13.28
N ILE A 540 10.68 8.49 -12.19
CA ILE A 540 9.34 9.11 -12.06
C ILE A 540 9.46 10.64 -12.05
N GLN A 541 10.48 11.20 -11.38
CA GLN A 541 10.72 12.65 -11.38
C GLN A 541 11.16 13.19 -12.76
N GLU A 542 11.74 12.35 -13.61
CA GLU A 542 12.13 12.70 -14.98
C GLU A 542 10.90 12.67 -15.91
N CYS A 543 10.12 11.58 -15.89
CA CYS A 543 8.84 11.47 -16.59
C CYS A 543 7.83 12.56 -16.19
N ILE A 544 7.85 13.04 -14.93
CA ILE A 544 7.05 14.19 -14.48
C ILE A 544 7.50 15.49 -15.16
N LYS A 545 8.82 15.75 -15.29
CA LYS A 545 9.34 16.96 -15.95
C LYS A 545 9.07 16.97 -17.46
N GLU A 546 9.03 15.80 -18.09
CA GLU A 546 8.58 15.57 -19.46
C GLU A 546 7.05 15.70 -19.64
N GLY A 547 6.28 15.74 -18.54
CA GLY A 547 4.83 15.87 -18.57
C GLY A 547 4.07 14.58 -18.91
N GLN A 548 4.69 13.40 -18.76
CA GLN A 548 4.08 12.11 -19.10
C GLN A 548 2.78 11.81 -18.32
N TYR A 549 2.60 12.44 -17.15
CA TYR A 549 1.45 12.23 -16.26
C TYR A 549 0.41 13.35 -16.35
N ARG A 550 -0.88 12.97 -16.35
CA ARG A 550 -2.02 13.89 -16.25
C ARG A 550 -2.40 14.18 -14.80
N VAL A 551 -2.27 13.21 -13.89
CA VAL A 551 -2.60 13.38 -12.47
C VAL A 551 -1.43 12.94 -11.60
N ILE A 552 -0.96 13.80 -10.71
CA ILE A 552 0.11 13.50 -9.75
C ILE A 552 -0.45 13.64 -8.34
N TYR A 553 -0.48 12.52 -7.61
CA TYR A 553 -0.88 12.45 -6.22
C TYR A 553 0.33 12.66 -5.30
N MET A 554 0.19 13.38 -4.19
CA MET A 554 1.25 13.57 -3.19
C MET A 554 0.68 13.90 -1.81
N THR A 555 1.48 13.68 -0.75
CA THR A 555 1.10 14.05 0.62
C THR A 555 1.33 15.55 0.89
N PRO A 556 0.66 16.14 1.89
CA PRO A 556 0.83 17.56 2.25
C PRO A 556 2.27 17.93 2.65
N GLU A 557 2.97 17.02 3.34
CA GLU A 557 4.34 17.20 3.85
C GLU A 557 5.31 17.24 2.66
N PHE A 558 5.20 16.27 1.74
CA PHE A 558 6.00 16.24 0.52
C PHE A 558 5.74 17.49 -0.33
N CYS A 559 4.47 17.88 -0.50
CA CYS A 559 4.10 19.08 -1.23
C CYS A 559 4.72 20.35 -0.61
N SER A 560 4.68 20.47 0.71
CA SER A 560 5.21 21.63 1.46
C SER A 560 6.73 21.76 1.32
N GLY A 561 7.48 20.65 1.39
CA GLY A 561 8.92 20.65 1.16
C GLY A 561 9.33 20.93 -0.29
N ASN A 562 8.49 20.60 -1.28
CA ASN A 562 8.86 20.56 -2.70
C ASN A 562 8.23 21.66 -3.57
N LEU A 563 7.82 22.80 -3.01
CA LEU A 563 7.21 23.92 -3.77
C LEU A 563 7.98 24.33 -5.04
N LYS A 564 9.32 24.30 -5.01
CA LYS A 564 10.20 24.58 -6.17
C LYS A 564 9.98 23.60 -7.34
N LEU A 565 9.68 22.33 -7.05
CA LEU A 565 9.38 21.32 -8.08
C LEU A 565 8.07 21.64 -8.79
N LEU A 566 7.04 22.07 -8.04
CA LEU A 566 5.75 22.48 -8.60
C LEU A 566 5.87 23.75 -9.44
N GLN A 567 6.71 24.70 -9.03
CA GLN A 567 7.02 25.90 -9.83
C GLN A 567 7.73 25.56 -11.15
N ASN A 568 8.69 24.62 -11.12
CA ASN A 568 9.35 24.15 -12.34
C ASN A 568 8.36 23.42 -13.27
N LEU A 569 7.53 22.52 -12.73
CA LEU A 569 6.52 21.78 -13.50
C LEU A 569 5.48 22.72 -14.14
N TYR A 570 5.06 23.77 -13.43
CA TYR A 570 4.19 24.81 -13.98
C TYR A 570 4.84 25.57 -15.15
N GLN A 571 6.17 25.75 -15.13
CA GLN A 571 6.90 26.41 -16.22
C GLN A 571 7.19 25.50 -17.42
N THR A 572 7.37 24.18 -17.23
CA THR A 572 7.72 23.25 -18.32
C THR A 572 6.52 22.55 -18.96
N VAL A 573 5.52 22.15 -18.17
CA VAL A 573 4.36 21.34 -18.60
C VAL A 573 3.04 22.10 -18.45
N GLY A 574 2.96 22.97 -17.43
CA GLY A 574 1.75 23.66 -17.04
C GLY A 574 0.87 22.83 -16.09
N ILE A 575 0.35 23.49 -15.05
CA ILE A 575 -0.55 22.88 -14.06
C ILE A 575 -1.96 23.43 -14.26
N THR A 576 -2.90 22.53 -14.52
CA THR A 576 -4.33 22.83 -14.73
C THR A 576 -4.98 23.29 -13.43
N LEU A 577 -4.73 22.56 -12.34
CA LEU A 577 -5.27 22.80 -11.00
C LEU A 577 -4.38 22.15 -9.94
N ILE A 578 -4.56 22.58 -8.69
CA ILE A 578 -4.13 21.83 -7.50
C ILE A 578 -5.40 21.48 -6.72
N ALA A 579 -5.66 20.20 -6.51
CA ALA A 579 -6.70 19.74 -5.60
C ALA A 579 -6.11 19.52 -4.20
N VAL A 580 -6.87 19.87 -3.18
CA VAL A 580 -6.65 19.48 -1.79
C VAL A 580 -7.88 18.65 -1.39
N ASP A 581 -7.72 17.33 -1.34
CA ASP A 581 -8.79 16.41 -0.98
C ASP A 581 -8.80 16.17 0.55
N GLU A 582 -9.98 15.88 1.10
CA GLU A 582 -10.28 15.93 2.53
C GLU A 582 -9.75 17.21 3.22
N ALA A 583 -10.00 18.36 2.58
CA ALA A 583 -9.53 19.68 2.99
C ALA A 583 -9.93 20.10 4.41
N HIS A 584 -10.92 19.44 5.04
CA HIS A 584 -11.30 19.68 6.43
C HIS A 584 -10.13 19.45 7.41
N CYS A 585 -9.12 18.65 7.04
CA CYS A 585 -7.93 18.39 7.85
C CYS A 585 -7.10 19.65 8.18
N ILE A 586 -7.29 20.77 7.47
CA ILE A 586 -6.57 22.03 7.73
C ILE A 586 -7.06 22.77 8.98
N SER A 587 -8.27 22.46 9.46
CA SER A 587 -8.93 23.17 10.55
C SER A 587 -8.79 22.44 11.89
N GLU A 588 -8.44 23.17 12.95
CA GLU A 588 -8.47 22.67 14.34
C GLU A 588 -9.88 22.23 14.78
N TRP A 589 -10.93 22.76 14.12
CA TRP A 589 -12.32 22.40 14.35
C TRP A 589 -12.76 21.17 13.53
N GLY A 590 -11.88 20.63 12.70
CA GLY A 590 -12.09 19.39 11.97
C GLY A 590 -12.19 18.14 12.87
N HIS A 591 -12.51 17.01 12.25
CA HIS A 591 -12.53 15.69 12.90
C HIS A 591 -11.23 14.89 12.71
N ASP A 592 -10.34 15.36 11.82
CA ASP A 592 -9.02 14.76 11.50
C ASP A 592 -8.01 15.89 11.21
N PHE A 593 -7.72 16.73 12.21
CA PHE A 593 -6.80 17.88 12.06
C PHE A 593 -5.36 17.41 11.82
N ARG A 594 -4.70 18.00 10.82
CA ARG A 594 -3.32 17.69 10.40
C ARG A 594 -2.54 18.99 10.17
N ASN A 595 -1.52 19.24 10.99
CA ASN A 595 -0.74 20.49 10.90
C ASN A 595 -0.08 20.69 9.52
N SER A 596 0.30 19.61 8.84
CA SER A 596 0.88 19.61 7.49
C SER A 596 -0.03 20.17 6.38
N PHE A 597 -1.34 20.33 6.63
CA PHE A 597 -2.23 21.04 5.71
C PHE A 597 -2.07 22.56 5.79
N ARG A 598 -1.65 23.13 6.93
CA ARG A 598 -1.58 24.59 7.12
C ARG A 598 -0.47 25.23 6.29
N SER A 599 0.65 24.52 6.08
CA SER A 599 1.72 24.94 5.18
C SER A 599 1.30 25.01 3.70
N LEU A 600 0.20 24.36 3.30
CA LEU A 600 -0.33 24.42 1.94
C LEU A 600 -0.79 25.83 1.53
N GLY A 601 -1.04 26.75 2.47
CA GLY A 601 -1.25 28.17 2.18
C GLY A 601 -0.09 28.86 1.44
N ALA A 602 1.10 28.25 1.43
CA ALA A 602 2.22 28.68 0.60
C ALA A 602 1.98 28.46 -0.92
N LEU A 603 1.13 27.50 -1.31
CA LEU A 603 0.88 27.17 -2.72
C LEU A 603 0.31 28.35 -3.51
N LYS A 604 -0.69 29.05 -2.96
CA LYS A 604 -1.29 30.22 -3.65
C LYS A 604 -0.34 31.43 -3.73
N LYS A 605 0.74 31.42 -2.95
CA LYS A 605 1.85 32.39 -3.04
C LYS A 605 2.88 31.97 -4.10
N ALA A 606 3.20 30.67 -4.17
CA ALA A 606 4.15 30.09 -5.11
C ALA A 606 3.61 29.96 -6.55
N LEU A 607 2.31 29.71 -6.71
CA LEU A 607 1.59 29.43 -7.97
C LEU A 607 0.28 30.25 -8.04
N PRO A 608 0.34 31.59 -8.07
CA PRO A 608 -0.84 32.45 -7.90
C PRO A 608 -1.88 32.35 -9.02
N SER A 609 -1.50 31.87 -10.20
CA SER A 609 -2.33 31.70 -11.40
C SER A 609 -2.92 30.29 -11.57
N VAL A 610 -2.58 29.33 -10.70
CA VAL A 610 -3.17 27.99 -10.70
C VAL A 610 -4.39 28.00 -9.76
N PRO A 611 -5.58 27.55 -10.21
CA PRO A 611 -6.73 27.40 -9.32
C PRO A 611 -6.50 26.26 -8.32
N ILE A 612 -6.86 26.52 -7.07
CA ILE A 612 -6.90 25.52 -6.01
C ILE A 612 -8.37 25.08 -5.85
N VAL A 613 -8.58 23.77 -5.84
CA VAL A 613 -9.88 23.14 -5.58
C VAL A 613 -9.77 22.42 -4.24
N ALA A 614 -10.37 22.97 -3.19
CA ALA A 614 -10.45 22.33 -1.88
C ALA A 614 -11.73 21.48 -1.84
N LEU A 615 -11.63 20.19 -1.52
CA LEU A 615 -12.77 19.27 -1.49
C LEU A 615 -12.90 18.57 -0.14
N THR A 616 -14.13 18.30 0.29
CA THR A 616 -14.41 17.54 1.52
C THR A 616 -15.75 16.81 1.46
N ALA A 617 -15.92 15.75 2.25
CA ALA A 617 -17.23 15.15 2.52
C ALA A 617 -18.12 15.97 3.47
N THR A 618 -17.51 16.68 4.42
CA THR A 618 -18.19 17.40 5.51
C THR A 618 -17.45 18.71 5.82
N ALA A 619 -18.20 19.79 6.06
CA ALA A 619 -17.70 21.04 6.62
C ALA A 619 -18.87 21.94 7.10
N SER A 620 -18.85 22.28 8.39
CA SER A 620 -19.62 23.39 8.96
C SER A 620 -19.20 24.73 8.32
N PRO A 621 -20.00 25.80 8.45
CA PRO A 621 -19.59 27.14 8.01
C PRO A 621 -18.22 27.57 8.56
N SER A 622 -17.95 27.29 9.84
CA SER A 622 -16.66 27.58 10.48
C SER A 622 -15.47 26.84 9.83
N ILE A 623 -15.62 25.56 9.50
CA ILE A 623 -14.59 24.79 8.78
C ILE A 623 -14.43 25.33 7.34
N ARG A 624 -15.52 25.73 6.67
CA ARG A 624 -15.46 26.33 5.31
C ARG A 624 -14.62 27.61 5.33
N GLU A 625 -14.83 28.50 6.30
CA GLU A 625 -14.06 29.75 6.43
C GLU A 625 -12.57 29.50 6.71
N ASP A 626 -12.25 28.58 7.62
CA ASP A 626 -10.86 28.24 7.98
C ASP A 626 -10.11 27.63 6.77
N VAL A 627 -10.76 26.75 6.00
CA VAL A 627 -10.22 26.21 4.73
C VAL A 627 -9.91 27.32 3.72
N VAL A 628 -10.83 28.29 3.53
CA VAL A 628 -10.63 29.43 2.63
C VAL A 628 -9.45 30.30 3.11
N HIS A 629 -9.37 30.55 4.42
CA HIS A 629 -8.34 31.38 5.03
C HIS A 629 -6.95 30.73 4.94
N CYS A 630 -6.77 29.52 5.46
CA CYS A 630 -5.49 28.84 5.50
C CYS A 630 -4.94 28.51 4.10
N LEU A 631 -5.77 28.05 3.15
CA LEU A 631 -5.33 27.85 1.76
C LEU A 631 -5.15 29.17 0.96
N ASN A 632 -5.48 30.33 1.56
CA ASN A 632 -5.38 31.66 0.95
C ASN A 632 -6.19 31.77 -0.37
N LEU A 633 -7.37 31.13 -0.44
CA LEU A 633 -8.19 31.05 -1.66
C LEU A 633 -8.73 32.43 -2.08
N LYS A 634 -8.65 32.76 -3.36
CA LYS A 634 -8.96 34.10 -3.88
C LYS A 634 -10.35 34.16 -4.49
N ASN A 635 -11.31 34.70 -3.73
CA ASN A 635 -12.73 34.78 -4.11
C ASN A 635 -13.25 33.42 -4.63
N PRO A 636 -13.13 32.32 -3.85
CA PRO A 636 -13.46 31.00 -4.34
C PRO A 636 -14.96 30.87 -4.68
N GLN A 637 -15.28 30.01 -5.64
CA GLN A 637 -16.64 29.50 -5.77
C GLN A 637 -16.85 28.46 -4.66
N VAL A 638 -17.61 28.81 -3.63
CA VAL A 638 -18.11 27.84 -2.65
C VAL A 638 -19.30 27.10 -3.26
N THR A 639 -19.29 25.77 -3.24
CA THR A 639 -20.41 24.94 -3.69
C THR A 639 -20.64 23.82 -2.67
N CYS A 640 -21.87 23.72 -2.18
CA CYS A 640 -22.34 22.60 -1.36
C CYS A 640 -23.35 21.76 -2.16
N THR A 641 -23.31 20.43 -2.04
CA THR A 641 -24.48 19.60 -2.34
C THR A 641 -25.35 19.49 -1.09
N SER A 642 -26.60 19.05 -1.24
CA SER A 642 -27.32 18.45 -0.11
C SER A 642 -26.51 17.31 0.52
N PHE A 643 -26.70 17.07 1.81
CA PHE A 643 -26.17 15.90 2.50
C PHE A 643 -27.10 14.67 2.40
N ASP A 644 -28.26 14.75 1.73
CA ASP A 644 -29.14 13.58 1.63
C ASP A 644 -28.52 12.44 0.79
N ARG A 645 -28.67 11.24 1.33
CA ARG A 645 -28.46 9.96 0.69
C ARG A 645 -29.79 9.20 0.79
N PRO A 646 -30.76 9.43 -0.13
CA PRO A 646 -32.12 8.90 0.00
C PRO A 646 -32.18 7.36 -0.07
N ASN A 647 -31.13 6.72 -0.60
CA ASN A 647 -30.99 5.26 -0.65
C ASN A 647 -30.49 4.63 0.67
N LEU A 648 -30.15 5.44 1.69
CA LEU A 648 -29.74 4.95 3.00
C LEU A 648 -30.90 4.94 4.01
N TYR A 649 -31.17 3.77 4.58
CA TYR A 649 -32.03 3.61 5.74
C TYR A 649 -31.23 3.87 7.03
N LEU A 650 -31.77 4.65 7.96
CA LEU A 650 -31.08 5.08 9.18
C LEU A 650 -31.85 4.61 10.42
N GLU A 651 -31.20 3.80 11.27
CA GLU A 651 -31.80 3.26 12.50
C GLU A 651 -30.86 3.42 13.70
N VAL A 652 -31.44 3.59 14.90
CA VAL A 652 -30.69 3.64 16.15
C VAL A 652 -31.37 2.71 17.16
N GLY A 653 -30.63 1.70 17.61
CA GLY A 653 -31.02 0.71 18.61
C GLY A 653 -30.14 0.77 19.86
N ARG A 654 -30.53 0.00 20.87
CA ARG A 654 -29.76 -0.21 22.10
C ARG A 654 -29.04 -1.54 22.05
N GLN A 655 -27.78 -1.57 22.50
CA GLN A 655 -27.12 -2.84 22.82
C GLN A 655 -27.87 -3.55 23.95
N SER A 656 -28.02 -4.87 23.88
CA SER A 656 -28.51 -5.69 25.00
C SER A 656 -27.40 -6.14 25.95
N GLY A 657 -26.15 -5.76 25.67
CA GLY A 657 -24.96 -6.23 26.39
C GLY A 657 -24.47 -7.60 25.93
N ASN A 658 -24.95 -8.09 24.78
CA ASN A 658 -24.53 -9.37 24.21
C ASN A 658 -24.37 -9.25 22.69
N ILE A 659 -23.12 -9.09 22.24
CA ILE A 659 -22.72 -8.94 20.83
C ILE A 659 -23.42 -9.95 19.92
N LEU A 660 -23.42 -11.23 20.32
CA LEU A 660 -24.01 -12.32 19.52
C LEU A 660 -25.52 -12.15 19.33
N ARG A 661 -26.25 -11.71 20.35
CA ARG A 661 -27.69 -11.39 20.26
C ARG A 661 -27.93 -10.14 19.42
N ASP A 662 -27.11 -9.11 19.61
CA ASP A 662 -27.29 -7.79 19.03
C ASP A 662 -26.96 -7.74 17.53
N LEU A 663 -26.02 -8.57 17.06
CA LEU A 663 -25.67 -8.69 15.64
C LEU A 663 -26.51 -9.73 14.89
N LYS A 664 -27.01 -10.76 15.57
CA LYS A 664 -27.76 -11.87 14.93
C LYS A 664 -29.08 -11.46 14.29
N GLN A 665 -29.63 -10.29 14.63
CA GLN A 665 -30.81 -9.74 13.94
C GLN A 665 -30.53 -9.31 12.48
N PHE A 666 -29.26 -9.08 12.12
CA PHE A 666 -28.84 -8.73 10.76
C PHE A 666 -28.31 -9.94 9.95
N LEU A 667 -28.36 -11.14 10.54
CA LEU A 667 -27.81 -12.36 9.96
C LEU A 667 -28.91 -13.30 9.50
N THR A 668 -28.88 -13.65 8.22
CA THR A 668 -29.71 -14.70 7.64
C THR A 668 -29.03 -16.06 7.77
N ARG A 669 -29.74 -17.16 7.47
CA ARG A 669 -29.18 -18.51 7.42
C ARG A 669 -28.81 -18.86 5.99
N LYS A 670 -27.59 -19.39 5.81
CA LYS A 670 -27.09 -19.85 4.51
C LYS A 670 -27.79 -21.14 4.07
N GLY A 671 -28.95 -20.98 3.42
CA GLY A 671 -29.83 -22.07 3.00
C GLY A 671 -30.29 -22.96 4.18
N SER A 672 -30.15 -24.27 4.02
CA SER A 672 -30.49 -25.29 5.03
C SER A 672 -29.37 -25.58 6.04
N SER A 673 -28.27 -24.81 6.04
CA SER A 673 -27.09 -25.06 6.88
C SER A 673 -27.18 -24.47 8.30
N SER A 674 -26.14 -24.74 9.10
CA SER A 674 -25.90 -24.09 10.40
C SER A 674 -25.28 -22.70 10.30
N ALA A 675 -24.70 -22.35 9.14
CA ALA A 675 -23.95 -21.12 8.94
C ALA A 675 -24.88 -19.91 8.75
N TYR A 676 -24.38 -18.75 9.15
CA TYR A 676 -25.04 -17.46 9.00
C TYR A 676 -24.28 -16.58 8.01
N GLU A 677 -25.00 -15.68 7.34
CA GLU A 677 -24.45 -14.69 6.43
C GLU A 677 -25.23 -13.37 6.49
N PHE A 678 -24.56 -12.27 6.14
CA PHE A 678 -25.21 -10.99 5.93
C PHE A 678 -25.91 -10.97 4.55
N GLU A 679 -26.94 -10.13 4.39
CA GLU A 679 -27.64 -9.95 3.09
C GLU A 679 -26.77 -9.25 2.02
N GLY A 680 -25.56 -8.83 2.37
CA GLY A 680 -24.51 -8.38 1.45
C GLY A 680 -23.31 -7.78 2.18
N PRO A 681 -22.37 -7.13 1.46
CA PRO A 681 -21.12 -6.62 2.04
C PRO A 681 -21.38 -5.61 3.16
N THR A 682 -20.76 -5.88 4.30
CA THR A 682 -21.06 -5.24 5.59
C THR A 682 -19.80 -4.63 6.22
N ILE A 683 -19.93 -3.45 6.83
CA ILE A 683 -18.89 -2.87 7.70
C ILE A 683 -19.44 -2.73 9.12
N ILE A 684 -18.70 -3.18 10.13
CA ILE A 684 -19.03 -2.97 11.54
C ILE A 684 -17.97 -2.07 12.19
N TYR A 685 -18.34 -0.84 12.49
CA TYR A 685 -17.50 0.11 13.22
C TYR A 685 -17.59 -0.11 14.73
N CYS A 686 -16.44 -0.25 15.38
CA CYS A 686 -16.27 -0.47 16.81
C CYS A 686 -15.37 0.62 17.42
N PRO A 687 -15.64 1.07 18.65
CA PRO A 687 -14.91 2.19 19.28
C PRO A 687 -13.49 1.83 19.76
N SER A 688 -13.06 0.56 19.67
CA SER A 688 -11.70 0.15 20.06
C SER A 688 -11.27 -1.14 19.37
N ARG A 689 -9.96 -1.35 19.26
CA ARG A 689 -9.34 -2.58 18.72
C ARG A 689 -9.84 -3.84 19.44
N LYS A 690 -9.97 -3.76 20.77
CA LYS A 690 -10.51 -4.84 21.61
C LYS A 690 -11.96 -5.17 21.28
N ALA A 691 -12.81 -4.18 21.01
CA ALA A 691 -14.19 -4.40 20.61
C ALA A 691 -14.28 -5.02 19.20
N THR A 692 -13.41 -4.59 18.27
CA THR A 692 -13.28 -5.21 16.94
C THR A 692 -12.99 -6.71 17.04
N GLU A 693 -11.93 -7.11 17.77
CA GLU A 693 -11.54 -8.51 17.92
C GLU A 693 -12.61 -9.35 18.65
N GLN A 694 -13.31 -8.76 19.63
CA GLN A 694 -14.44 -9.41 20.30
C GLN A 694 -15.62 -9.64 19.34
N VAL A 695 -15.95 -8.69 18.48
CA VAL A 695 -17.03 -8.85 17.49
C VAL A 695 -16.68 -9.89 16.43
N VAL A 696 -15.46 -9.87 15.89
CA VAL A 696 -14.95 -10.93 14.99
C VAL A 696 -15.02 -12.31 15.67
N SER A 697 -14.60 -12.40 16.93
CA SER A 697 -14.66 -13.65 17.71
C SER A 697 -16.08 -14.21 17.88
N GLU A 698 -17.12 -13.37 17.97
CA GLU A 698 -18.51 -13.83 18.02
C GLU A 698 -19.07 -14.20 16.63
N LEU A 699 -18.71 -13.47 15.58
CA LEU A 699 -19.15 -13.75 14.21
C LEU A 699 -18.57 -15.06 13.65
N ILE A 700 -17.29 -15.36 13.95
CA ILE A 700 -16.66 -16.63 13.56
C ILE A 700 -17.39 -17.84 14.18
N LYS A 701 -17.95 -17.72 15.39
CA LYS A 701 -18.76 -18.78 16.02
C LYS A 701 -20.07 -19.07 15.28
N LEU A 702 -20.54 -18.13 14.46
CA LEU A 702 -21.70 -18.29 13.57
C LEU A 702 -21.31 -18.70 12.14
N GLN A 703 -20.02 -18.94 11.89
CA GLN A 703 -19.45 -19.28 10.58
C GLN A 703 -19.63 -18.17 9.53
N VAL A 704 -19.72 -16.91 9.97
CA VAL A 704 -19.75 -15.73 9.09
C VAL A 704 -18.33 -15.45 8.56
N ALA A 705 -18.20 -15.18 7.25
CA ALA A 705 -16.93 -14.79 6.64
C ALA A 705 -16.60 -13.32 6.98
N CYS A 706 -15.73 -13.09 7.97
CA CYS A 706 -15.36 -11.75 8.42
C CYS A 706 -13.89 -11.59 8.80
N GLY A 707 -13.37 -10.36 8.65
CA GLY A 707 -12.02 -9.96 9.08
C GLY A 707 -12.03 -8.76 10.04
N ALA A 708 -10.94 -8.59 10.80
CA ALA A 708 -10.66 -7.42 11.61
C ALA A 708 -9.91 -6.35 10.80
N TYR A 709 -10.06 -5.06 11.13
CA TYR A 709 -9.18 -3.99 10.62
C TYR A 709 -9.00 -2.86 11.64
N HIS A 710 -7.77 -2.66 12.13
CA HIS A 710 -7.40 -1.52 12.99
C HIS A 710 -5.90 -1.25 12.97
N ALA A 711 -5.44 -0.08 13.43
CA ALA A 711 -4.03 0.33 13.33
C ALA A 711 -3.04 -0.66 13.99
N GLY A 712 -3.46 -1.37 15.05
CA GLY A 712 -2.64 -2.41 15.70
C GLY A 712 -2.39 -3.69 14.88
N MET A 713 -2.95 -3.84 13.67
CA MET A 713 -2.64 -4.96 12.76
C MET A 713 -1.45 -4.61 11.85
N GLY A 714 -0.62 -5.61 11.53
CA GLY A 714 0.51 -5.42 10.62
C GLY A 714 0.07 -5.03 9.20
N ILE A 715 0.88 -4.20 8.51
CA ILE A 715 0.56 -3.62 7.19
C ILE A 715 0.08 -4.69 6.18
N LYS A 716 0.78 -5.85 6.14
CA LYS A 716 0.41 -6.98 5.26
C LYS A 716 -0.99 -7.52 5.56
N GLN A 717 -1.36 -7.67 6.83
CA GLN A 717 -2.70 -8.13 7.24
C GLN A 717 -3.78 -7.11 6.90
N ARG A 718 -3.52 -5.80 7.11
CA ARG A 718 -4.47 -4.74 6.74
C ARG A 718 -4.74 -4.70 5.24
N ARG A 719 -3.68 -4.76 4.42
CA ARG A 719 -3.80 -4.82 2.94
C ARG A 719 -4.54 -6.08 2.49
N GLU A 720 -4.25 -7.22 3.12
CA GLU A 720 -4.93 -8.49 2.84
C GLU A 720 -6.44 -8.43 3.15
N THR A 721 -6.84 -8.03 4.35
CA THR A 721 -8.27 -7.91 4.70
C THR A 721 -8.99 -6.86 3.84
N HIS A 722 -8.31 -5.79 3.41
CA HIS A 722 -8.87 -4.84 2.42
C HIS A 722 -9.12 -5.52 1.07
N HIS A 723 -8.14 -6.27 0.53
CA HIS A 723 -8.31 -6.99 -0.74
C HIS A 723 -9.44 -8.03 -0.67
N GLN A 724 -9.47 -8.84 0.39
CA GLN A 724 -10.51 -9.85 0.61
C GLN A 724 -11.92 -9.24 0.64
N PHE A 725 -12.09 -8.07 1.26
CA PHE A 725 -13.38 -7.37 1.27
C PHE A 725 -13.72 -6.71 -0.06
N MET A 726 -12.73 -6.16 -0.77
CA MET A 726 -12.92 -5.55 -2.09
C MET A 726 -13.32 -6.58 -3.17
N ARG A 727 -12.95 -7.85 -3.00
CA ARG A 727 -13.26 -8.98 -3.89
C ARG A 727 -14.42 -9.88 -3.42
N ASP A 728 -15.08 -9.53 -2.32
CA ASP A 728 -16.16 -10.32 -1.69
C ASP A 728 -15.76 -11.71 -1.15
N GLU A 729 -14.45 -11.98 -1.00
CA GLU A 729 -13.91 -13.17 -0.32
C GLU A 729 -14.32 -13.20 1.16
N ILE A 730 -14.52 -12.02 1.79
CA ILE A 730 -15.18 -11.86 3.09
C ILE A 730 -16.39 -10.93 2.97
N GLN A 731 -17.50 -11.31 3.61
CA GLN A 731 -18.74 -10.53 3.61
C GLN A 731 -18.71 -9.34 4.57
N CYS A 732 -17.85 -9.37 5.59
CA CYS A 732 -17.87 -8.39 6.68
C CYS A 732 -16.46 -7.97 7.10
N VAL A 733 -16.20 -6.66 7.18
CA VAL A 733 -15.05 -6.14 7.91
C VAL A 733 -15.53 -5.46 9.19
N VAL A 734 -14.97 -5.89 10.31
CA VAL A 734 -15.16 -5.29 11.63
C VAL A 734 -13.94 -4.42 11.92
N ALA A 735 -14.12 -3.18 12.38
CA ALA A 735 -13.01 -2.23 12.38
C ALA A 735 -13.11 -1.08 13.38
N THR A 736 -11.97 -0.41 13.62
CA THR A 736 -11.95 0.97 14.13
C THR A 736 -12.09 1.97 12.98
N VAL A 737 -12.12 3.27 13.30
CA VAL A 737 -12.15 4.38 12.33
C VAL A 737 -11.02 4.31 11.27
N ALA A 738 -9.93 3.59 11.56
CA ALA A 738 -8.85 3.30 10.62
C ALA A 738 -9.33 2.57 9.33
N PHE A 739 -10.41 1.78 9.38
CA PHE A 739 -11.05 1.24 8.17
C PHE A 739 -12.03 2.27 7.59
N GLY A 740 -11.50 3.44 7.27
CA GLY A 740 -12.27 4.60 6.88
C GLY A 740 -11.90 5.07 5.49
N MET A 741 -11.16 6.17 5.46
CA MET A 741 -11.23 7.18 4.41
C MET A 741 -10.96 6.66 2.99
N GLY A 742 -10.06 5.69 2.80
CA GLY A 742 -9.71 5.16 1.48
C GLY A 742 -10.73 4.25 0.78
N ILE A 743 -11.63 3.59 1.51
CA ILE A 743 -12.45 2.48 0.96
C ILE A 743 -13.35 2.96 -0.18
N ASN A 744 -13.32 2.23 -1.30
CA ASN A 744 -14.13 2.51 -2.49
C ASN A 744 -14.91 1.30 -3.07
N LYS A 745 -15.34 0.37 -2.22
CA LYS A 745 -16.36 -0.63 -2.59
C LYS A 745 -17.70 0.08 -2.85
N ALA A 746 -18.33 -0.20 -3.99
CA ALA A 746 -19.54 0.52 -4.42
C ALA A 746 -20.83 -0.02 -3.76
N ASP A 747 -20.80 -1.31 -3.42
CA ASP A 747 -21.94 -2.18 -3.20
C ASP A 747 -22.13 -2.62 -1.73
N ILE A 748 -21.56 -1.84 -0.79
CA ILE A 748 -21.78 -2.03 0.65
C ILE A 748 -23.28 -1.88 0.96
N ARG A 749 -23.88 -2.92 1.56
CA ARG A 749 -25.31 -3.03 1.88
C ARG A 749 -25.64 -2.66 3.31
N LEU A 750 -24.69 -2.81 4.23
CA LEU A 750 -24.94 -2.62 5.66
C LEU A 750 -23.74 -1.97 6.34
N VAL A 751 -24.01 -0.93 7.14
CA VAL A 751 -23.05 -0.34 8.09
C VAL A 751 -23.65 -0.45 9.48
N ILE A 752 -22.91 -1.03 10.43
CA ILE A 752 -23.30 -1.14 11.84
C ILE A 752 -22.27 -0.40 12.69
N HIS A 753 -22.70 0.63 13.43
CA HIS A 753 -21.90 1.18 14.52
C HIS A 753 -22.19 0.40 15.79
N TYR A 754 -21.29 -0.50 16.18
CA TYR A 754 -21.35 -1.24 17.43
C TYR A 754 -20.67 -0.43 18.56
N GLY A 755 -21.36 0.64 18.95
CA GLY A 755 -20.92 1.68 19.88
C GLY A 755 -21.46 3.05 19.45
N ALA A 756 -21.49 4.03 20.35
CA ALA A 756 -21.76 5.41 19.98
C ALA A 756 -20.61 5.99 19.10
N PRO A 757 -20.91 6.63 17.94
CA PRO A 757 -19.91 7.37 17.16
C PRO A 757 -19.28 8.52 17.96
N LYS A 758 -18.07 8.96 17.58
CA LYS A 758 -17.39 10.09 18.23
C LYS A 758 -18.15 11.41 18.04
N GLU A 759 -18.48 11.74 16.79
CA GLU A 759 -19.20 12.96 16.38
C GLU A 759 -19.99 12.73 15.08
N MET A 760 -20.82 13.71 14.68
CA MET A 760 -21.77 13.57 13.56
C MET A 760 -21.07 13.47 12.20
N GLU A 761 -19.94 14.18 12.06
CA GLU A 761 -19.15 14.28 10.84
C GLU A 761 -18.50 12.93 10.49
N SER A 762 -17.90 12.27 11.50
CA SER A 762 -17.38 10.89 11.37
C SER A 762 -18.51 9.92 11.02
N TYR A 763 -19.62 9.96 11.77
CA TYR A 763 -20.78 9.10 11.55
C TYR A 763 -21.29 9.21 10.11
N TYR A 764 -21.43 10.42 9.58
CA TYR A 764 -21.86 10.67 8.20
C TYR A 764 -20.83 10.17 7.16
N GLN A 765 -19.53 10.36 7.39
CA GLN A 765 -18.48 9.86 6.49
C GLN A 765 -18.43 8.32 6.46
N GLU A 766 -18.69 7.69 7.61
CA GLU A 766 -18.70 6.24 7.84
C GLU A 766 -19.92 5.56 7.21
N ILE A 767 -21.15 6.01 7.53
CA ILE A 767 -22.38 5.48 6.88
C ILE A 767 -22.40 5.78 5.38
N GLY A 768 -21.78 6.88 4.95
CA GLY A 768 -21.65 7.29 3.56
C GLY A 768 -20.91 6.31 2.64
N ARG A 769 -20.28 5.27 3.19
CA ARG A 769 -19.67 4.16 2.46
C ARG A 769 -20.72 3.17 1.92
N ALA A 770 -21.87 3.05 2.58
CA ALA A 770 -23.00 2.26 2.11
C ALA A 770 -23.57 2.83 0.80
N GLY A 771 -24.11 1.94 -0.06
CA GLY A 771 -24.97 2.31 -1.19
C GLY A 771 -24.38 3.33 -2.16
N ARG A 772 -23.07 3.26 -2.47
CA ARG A 772 -22.42 4.19 -3.42
C ARG A 772 -22.81 3.94 -4.88
N ASP A 773 -23.25 2.72 -5.19
CA ASP A 773 -23.96 2.34 -6.41
C ASP A 773 -25.38 2.96 -6.53
N GLY A 774 -25.90 3.59 -5.47
CA GLY A 774 -27.24 4.16 -5.40
C GLY A 774 -28.34 3.15 -5.06
N LEU A 775 -28.01 1.87 -4.84
CA LEU A 775 -28.98 0.85 -4.41
C LEU A 775 -29.32 0.99 -2.92
N PRO A 776 -30.48 0.47 -2.46
CA PRO A 776 -30.84 0.49 -1.04
C PRO A 776 -29.75 -0.13 -0.15
N ALA A 777 -29.44 0.54 0.95
CA ALA A 777 -28.54 0.05 1.97
C ALA A 777 -28.95 0.58 3.36
N SER A 778 -28.53 -0.10 4.43
CA SER A 778 -28.96 0.21 5.80
C SER A 778 -27.80 0.60 6.70
N CYS A 779 -28.07 1.51 7.64
CA CYS A 779 -27.09 2.06 8.56
C CYS A 779 -27.67 2.07 9.98
N HIS A 780 -27.20 1.14 10.83
CA HIS A 780 -27.71 0.93 12.19
C HIS A 780 -26.68 1.35 13.24
N VAL A 781 -27.09 2.12 14.25
CA VAL A 781 -26.25 2.38 15.43
C VAL A 781 -26.77 1.58 16.62
N LEU A 782 -25.92 0.73 17.20
CA LEU A 782 -26.18 -0.02 18.43
C LEU A 782 -25.33 0.56 19.57
N TRP A 783 -25.94 1.34 20.45
CA TRP A 783 -25.20 2.08 21.49
C TRP A 783 -25.68 1.79 22.91
N ALA A 784 -24.77 1.96 23.88
CA ALA A 784 -25.04 1.92 25.31
C ALA A 784 -24.67 3.27 25.97
N VAL A 785 -25.33 3.59 27.11
CA VAL A 785 -25.07 4.85 27.83
C VAL A 785 -23.63 4.92 28.35
N THR A 786 -23.00 3.77 28.61
CA THR A 786 -21.58 3.61 28.93
C THR A 786 -20.66 4.23 27.89
N ASP A 787 -21.02 4.17 26.61
CA ASP A 787 -20.18 4.62 25.50
C ASP A 787 -20.02 6.14 25.55
N LEU A 788 -21.11 6.86 25.81
CA LEU A 788 -21.09 8.32 25.97
C LEU A 788 -20.37 8.75 27.26
N THR A 789 -20.46 7.96 28.34
CA THR A 789 -19.70 8.21 29.57
C THR A 789 -18.20 8.02 29.36
N PHE A 790 -17.81 7.00 28.58
CA PHE A 790 -16.42 6.76 28.20
C PHE A 790 -15.88 7.89 27.31
N ASN A 791 -16.61 8.28 26.26
CA ASN A 791 -16.23 9.40 25.39
C ASN A 791 -16.10 10.71 26.20
N ARG A 792 -17.02 11.00 27.14
CA ARG A 792 -16.92 12.15 28.06
C ARG A 792 -15.65 12.12 28.93
N HIS A 793 -15.20 10.94 29.35
CA HIS A 793 -14.00 10.80 30.15
C HIS A 793 -12.75 11.09 29.33
N LEU A 794 -12.63 10.56 28.11
CA LEU A 794 -11.51 10.87 27.20
C LEU A 794 -11.44 12.38 26.91
N LEU A 795 -12.58 13.02 26.61
CA LEU A 795 -12.63 14.47 26.39
C LEU A 795 -12.27 15.31 27.63
N SER A 796 -12.28 14.74 28.84
CA SER A 796 -11.87 15.46 30.06
C SER A 796 -10.36 15.59 30.23
N GLU A 797 -9.57 14.83 29.47
CA GLU A 797 -8.10 14.86 29.51
C GLU A 797 -7.50 15.92 28.57
N ILE A 798 -8.33 16.50 27.69
CA ILE A 798 -7.95 17.56 26.74
C ILE A 798 -7.62 18.86 27.49
N ARG A 799 -6.37 19.33 27.38
CA ARG A 799 -5.88 20.57 28.02
C ARG A 799 -6.51 21.85 27.46
N ASN A 800 -6.65 21.95 26.14
CA ASN A 800 -7.17 23.15 25.48
C ASN A 800 -8.68 23.31 25.74
N GLU A 801 -9.07 24.33 26.51
CA GLU A 801 -10.46 24.51 26.94
C GLU A 801 -11.44 24.76 25.78
N ASN A 802 -11.02 25.49 24.75
CA ASN A 802 -11.87 25.83 23.61
C ASN A 802 -12.15 24.59 22.74
N PHE A 803 -11.11 23.81 22.43
CA PHE A 803 -11.24 22.55 21.70
C PHE A 803 -12.02 21.51 22.51
N ARG A 804 -11.77 21.41 23.82
CA ARG A 804 -12.55 20.57 24.75
C ARG A 804 -14.02 20.94 24.77
N LEU A 805 -14.35 22.23 24.86
CA LEU A 805 -15.74 22.72 24.84
C LEU A 805 -16.41 22.41 23.50
N TYR A 806 -15.70 22.56 22.38
CA TYR A 806 -16.19 22.21 21.06
C TYR A 806 -16.49 20.70 20.91
N LYS A 807 -15.54 19.82 21.26
CA LYS A 807 -15.78 18.37 21.22
C LYS A 807 -16.88 17.94 22.19
N LEU A 808 -17.05 18.61 23.33
CA LEU A 808 -18.21 18.39 24.21
C LEU A 808 -19.54 18.85 23.58
N LYS A 809 -19.57 19.96 22.82
CA LYS A 809 -20.74 20.34 22.00
C LYS A 809 -21.03 19.28 20.92
N MET A 810 -20.02 18.73 20.25
CA MET A 810 -20.24 17.68 19.23
C MET A 810 -20.71 16.36 19.86
N LEU A 811 -20.18 15.99 21.03
CA LEU A 811 -20.66 14.82 21.79
C LEU A 811 -22.12 14.99 22.26
N ALA A 812 -22.55 16.21 22.54
CA ALA A 812 -23.96 16.53 22.81
C ALA A 812 -24.82 16.48 21.53
N LYS A 813 -24.31 16.89 20.35
CA LYS A 813 -25.01 16.72 19.06
C LYS A 813 -25.27 15.24 18.75
N ILE A 814 -24.26 14.36 18.89
CA ILE A 814 -24.47 12.90 18.67
C ILE A 814 -25.35 12.27 19.75
N GLU A 815 -25.28 12.67 21.03
CA GLU A 815 -26.23 12.21 22.06
C GLU A 815 -27.68 12.61 21.74
N LYS A 816 -27.91 13.86 21.30
CA LYS A 816 -29.21 14.36 20.82
C LYS A 816 -29.70 13.52 19.64
N TYR A 817 -28.85 13.22 18.65
CA TYR A 817 -29.17 12.33 17.53
C TYR A 817 -29.56 10.91 17.98
N LEU A 818 -28.79 10.31 18.90
CA LEU A 818 -28.98 8.93 19.37
C LEU A 818 -30.20 8.74 20.30
N VAL A 819 -30.65 9.80 20.99
CA VAL A 819 -31.81 9.78 21.91
C VAL A 819 -33.10 10.30 21.24
N SER A 820 -33.00 11.05 20.14
CA SER A 820 -34.15 11.64 19.43
C SER A 820 -35.22 10.61 19.03
N ASN A 821 -36.48 11.06 18.94
CA ASN A 821 -37.60 10.32 18.34
C ASN A 821 -38.07 10.94 17.00
N ASN A 822 -37.36 11.95 16.49
CA ASN A 822 -37.64 12.57 15.20
C ASN A 822 -37.09 11.71 14.04
N CYS A 823 -37.37 12.10 12.80
CA CYS A 823 -36.78 11.47 11.62
C CYS A 823 -35.25 11.65 11.63
N ARG A 824 -34.47 10.56 11.58
CA ARG A 824 -32.98 10.58 11.63
C ARG A 824 -32.30 11.36 10.49
N ARG A 825 -33.04 11.68 9.43
CA ARG A 825 -32.60 12.47 8.27
C ARG A 825 -32.82 13.99 8.48
N LYS A 826 -33.36 14.39 9.62
CA LYS A 826 -33.58 15.77 10.07
C LYS A 826 -33.01 16.00 11.47
#